data_AF-A0A2V7XRB7-F1
#
_entry.id   AF-A0A2V7XRB7-F1
#
_cell.length_a   1.000
_cell.length_b   1.000
_cell.length_c   1.000
_cell.angle_alpha   90.00
_cell.angle_beta   90.00
_cell.angle_gamma   90.00
#
_symmetry.space_group_name_H-M   'P 1'
#
loop_
_entity.id
_entity.type
_entity.pdbx_description
1 polymer ?
#
loop_
_entity_poly.entity_id
_entity_poly.type
_entity_poly.pdbx_seq_one_letter_code
_entity_poly.pdbx_strand_id
1 'polypeptide(L)'
;MQRTPIQRAAPPPKQEPPPEAAKALLVIHGMGEQLRFQTLDDVVEGFRRAGAIDEEKKVVARTILGADGDPTQRLELTIRKGEQTGKLHLYEAYWAPVTEGEVKVTETLWFLISGGWNGIRRAIAQGRWWRWMFGRDQEFEIPQSTPLQLIVTLATVIGLTIMNVVALAVAGLSVPVLNFARPNRALLMDLSTTLGFVALQAAFLLLFLIIAGMLRAAPLWARRAAAAIAFGSFYASLTVIAASIVLVPMEVAFHAARNVLRETSNQTDSLIVFSLAWLLITVILAAITWRSAVWRGVFYIAALISIVPILVVLLHAVVSLMNGYDKIAQCHSLWILLWVQGPPMHKWLGWATHPWIFGPLWLISIVLLTRYPRDNAPVRYTSSVLSCIGTMVLTYRIAFQIGARSSVKVGSNPCDVHGMFSDTVALILPWFAVLAISYFVQWFLSQYLGDVAAYVSSNRLDRFSKIRKEIQDIAMKAATTIFTAEPDYESVGVVGHSLGSVIAYDTVNRMMNYDELHSGVLKVVERTTLLLTFGSPLDKTAYVFSTSPGKDDPTRDSLAASVQPLILDKKYREKLRWINVWTPNDIISDRLQFYDAPGVRPVENHEDEDASVPLTAHTAYWQNSMVFKCIVDWAVS
;
A
#
# COMPACT_ATOMS: atom_id res chain seq x y z
N MET A 1 -9.38 79.61 -41.81
CA MET A 1 -9.69 78.84 -40.58
C MET A 1 -10.69 77.75 -40.93
N GLN A 2 -10.21 76.51 -41.08
CA GLN A 2 -11.03 75.33 -41.37
C GLN A 2 -11.78 74.88 -40.11
N ARG A 3 -13.07 74.56 -40.24
CA ARG A 3 -13.89 73.97 -39.17
C ARG A 3 -13.68 72.46 -39.13
N THR A 4 -13.23 71.94 -37.99
CA THR A 4 -13.05 70.52 -37.72
C THR A 4 -14.41 69.81 -37.57
N PRO A 5 -14.61 68.57 -38.08
CA PRO A 5 -15.86 67.84 -37.91
C PRO A 5 -15.92 67.18 -36.53
N ILE A 6 -17.10 67.23 -35.89
CA ILE A 6 -17.41 66.55 -34.63
C ILE A 6 -17.46 65.04 -34.88
N GLN A 7 -16.52 64.30 -34.27
CA GLN A 7 -16.53 62.83 -34.22
C GLN A 7 -17.75 62.36 -33.42
N ARG A 8 -18.62 61.56 -34.03
CA ARG A 8 -19.68 60.83 -33.31
C ARG A 8 -19.03 59.81 -32.38
N ALA A 9 -19.39 59.86 -31.10
CA ALA A 9 -18.99 58.86 -30.11
C ALA A 9 -19.40 57.46 -30.57
N ALA A 10 -18.50 56.50 -30.41
CA ALA A 10 -18.76 55.09 -30.68
C ALA A 10 -19.92 54.59 -29.81
N PRO A 11 -20.78 53.69 -30.33
CA PRO A 11 -21.81 53.06 -29.51
C PRO A 11 -21.14 52.32 -28.33
N PRO A 12 -21.80 52.28 -27.15
CA PRO A 12 -21.26 51.56 -26.01
C PRO A 12 -20.99 50.10 -26.41
N PRO A 13 -19.91 49.49 -25.90
CA PRO A 13 -19.62 48.09 -26.18
C PRO A 13 -20.86 47.26 -25.81
N LYS A 14 -21.27 46.38 -26.74
CA LYS A 14 -22.32 45.39 -26.47
C LYS A 14 -21.97 44.71 -25.15
N GLN A 15 -22.85 44.83 -24.16
CA GLN A 15 -22.75 44.04 -22.95
C GLN A 15 -22.72 42.57 -23.38
N GLU A 16 -21.55 41.95 -23.20
CA GLU A 16 -21.42 40.50 -23.32
C GLU A 16 -22.45 39.87 -22.36
N PRO A 17 -23.11 38.77 -22.76
CA PRO A 17 -24.00 38.05 -21.85
C PRO A 17 -23.26 37.76 -20.54
N PRO A 18 -23.95 37.78 -19.38
CA PRO A 18 -23.30 37.62 -18.09
C PRO A 18 -22.40 36.37 -18.13
N PRO A 19 -21.12 36.49 -17.76
CA PRO A 19 -20.20 35.38 -17.84
C PRO A 19 -20.77 34.24 -17.00
N GLU A 20 -21.00 33.09 -17.63
CA GLU A 20 -21.33 31.84 -16.96
C GLU A 20 -20.47 31.73 -15.69
N ALA A 21 -21.13 31.69 -14.52
CA ALA A 21 -20.47 31.84 -13.22
C ALA A 21 -19.41 30.75 -13.09
N ALA A 22 -18.14 31.16 -12.99
CA ALA A 22 -17.05 30.22 -12.86
C ALA A 22 -17.15 29.48 -11.52
N LYS A 23 -16.72 28.22 -11.50
CA LYS A 23 -16.54 27.43 -10.28
C LYS A 23 -15.06 27.33 -9.93
N ALA A 24 -14.74 27.22 -8.64
CA ALA A 24 -13.37 27.01 -8.18
C ALA A 24 -13.16 25.59 -7.68
N LEU A 25 -12.02 24.99 -8.03
CA LEU A 25 -11.61 23.67 -7.56
C LEU A 25 -10.26 23.75 -6.87
N LEU A 26 -10.23 23.49 -5.57
CA LEU A 26 -8.99 23.32 -4.81
C LEU A 26 -8.52 21.88 -4.92
N VAL A 27 -7.33 21.67 -5.48
CA VAL A 27 -6.68 20.37 -5.58
C VAL A 27 -5.60 20.27 -4.51
N ILE A 28 -5.69 19.23 -3.69
CA ILE A 28 -4.73 18.93 -2.64
C ILE A 28 -4.09 17.59 -2.98
N HIS A 29 -2.82 17.65 -3.38
CA HIS A 29 -2.08 16.47 -3.81
C HIS A 29 -1.77 15.52 -2.64
N GLY A 30 -1.47 14.28 -3.00
CA GLY A 30 -1.01 13.24 -2.08
C GLY A 30 0.46 13.39 -1.69
N MET A 31 1.02 12.35 -1.10
CA MET A 31 2.37 12.33 -0.53
C MET A 31 3.47 12.23 -1.57
N GLY A 32 4.69 12.59 -1.16
CA GLY A 32 5.91 12.48 -1.95
C GLY A 32 6.40 13.80 -2.55
N GLU A 33 7.50 13.70 -3.29
CA GLU A 33 8.24 14.81 -3.92
C GLU A 33 7.49 15.32 -5.17
N GLN A 34 6.30 15.89 -4.98
CA GLN A 34 5.56 16.53 -6.07
C GLN A 34 6.29 17.80 -6.51
N LEU A 35 6.40 18.03 -7.82
CA LEU A 35 6.83 19.34 -8.32
C LEU A 35 5.64 20.31 -8.32
N ARG A 36 5.87 21.56 -7.94
CA ARG A 36 4.83 22.60 -7.97
C ARG A 36 4.20 22.68 -9.37
N PHE A 37 2.87 22.74 -9.44
CA PHE A 37 2.05 22.74 -10.66
C PHE A 37 1.94 21.41 -11.41
N GLN A 38 2.76 20.41 -11.10
CA GLN A 38 2.66 19.08 -11.73
C GLN A 38 1.29 18.45 -11.48
N THR A 39 0.74 18.59 -10.27
CA THR A 39 -0.61 18.12 -9.94
C THR A 39 -1.67 18.78 -10.83
N LEU A 40 -1.52 20.08 -11.10
CA LEU A 40 -2.47 20.80 -11.96
C LEU A 40 -2.37 20.35 -13.41
N ASP A 41 -1.15 20.10 -13.90
CA ASP A 41 -0.95 19.54 -15.24
C ASP A 41 -1.56 18.14 -15.36
N ASP A 42 -1.38 17.27 -14.35
CA ASP A 42 -1.98 15.94 -14.31
C ASP A 42 -3.51 16.00 -14.29
N VAL A 43 -4.09 16.98 -13.59
CA VAL A 43 -5.54 17.24 -13.58
C VAL A 43 -6.04 17.66 -14.96
N VAL A 44 -5.35 18.61 -15.60
CA VAL A 44 -5.68 19.08 -16.96
C VAL A 44 -5.60 17.91 -17.95
N GLU A 45 -4.55 17.10 -17.88
CA GLU A 45 -4.38 15.95 -18.75
C GLU A 45 -5.43 14.86 -18.49
N GLY A 46 -5.86 14.71 -17.24
CA GLY A 46 -7.02 13.90 -16.88
C GLY A 46 -8.32 14.37 -17.56
N PHE A 47 -8.58 15.67 -17.56
CA PHE A 47 -9.73 16.23 -18.27
C PHE A 47 -9.65 16.05 -19.79
N ARG A 48 -8.46 16.17 -20.40
CA ARG A 48 -8.26 15.88 -21.83
C ARG A 48 -8.59 14.44 -22.15
N ARG A 49 -8.08 13.49 -21.38
CA ARG A 49 -8.37 12.05 -21.53
C ARG A 49 -9.85 11.71 -21.32
N ALA A 50 -10.54 12.47 -20.46
CA ALA A 50 -11.98 12.35 -20.28
C ALA A 50 -12.79 13.00 -21.42
N GLY A 51 -12.15 13.65 -22.40
CA GLY A 51 -12.80 14.36 -23.49
C GLY A 51 -13.49 15.66 -23.06
N ALA A 52 -13.18 16.15 -21.85
CA ALA A 52 -13.87 17.26 -21.20
C ALA A 52 -13.27 18.64 -21.56
N ILE A 53 -12.12 18.68 -22.22
CA ILE A 53 -11.49 19.89 -22.76
C ILE A 53 -11.21 19.65 -24.24
N ASP A 54 -11.44 20.66 -25.09
CA ASP A 54 -11.04 20.61 -26.50
C ASP A 54 -9.52 20.74 -26.61
N GLU A 55 -8.86 19.86 -27.40
CA GLU A 55 -7.41 19.88 -27.59
C GLU A 55 -6.88 21.23 -28.11
N GLU A 56 -7.71 21.97 -28.85
CA GLU A 56 -7.36 23.27 -29.43
C GLU A 56 -7.53 24.47 -28.46
N LYS A 57 -8.28 24.31 -27.35
CA LYS A 57 -8.54 25.42 -26.42
C LYS A 57 -7.37 25.62 -25.45
N LYS A 58 -6.92 26.88 -25.35
CA LYS A 58 -5.83 27.26 -24.46
C LYS A 58 -6.26 27.19 -22.99
N VAL A 59 -5.50 26.44 -22.20
CA VAL A 59 -5.47 26.55 -20.74
C VAL A 59 -4.77 27.87 -20.40
N VAL A 60 -5.42 28.73 -19.61
CA VAL A 60 -4.88 30.05 -19.25
C VAL A 60 -4.39 30.03 -17.81
N ALA A 61 -3.08 30.18 -17.63
CA ALA A 61 -2.52 30.45 -16.30
C ALA A 61 -2.66 31.93 -15.96
N ARG A 62 -3.18 32.24 -14.77
CA ARG A 62 -3.25 33.59 -14.24
C ARG A 62 -2.63 33.66 -12.86
N THR A 63 -1.94 34.76 -12.59
CA THR A 63 -1.51 35.13 -11.24
C THR A 63 -2.52 36.11 -10.65
N ILE A 64 -3.04 35.78 -9.47
CA ILE A 64 -3.92 36.62 -8.67
C ILE A 64 -3.25 36.96 -7.34
N LEU A 65 -3.71 38.00 -6.66
CA LEU A 65 -3.32 38.27 -5.28
C LEU A 65 -4.08 37.31 -4.36
N GLY A 66 -3.34 36.55 -3.55
CA GLY A 66 -3.89 35.68 -2.52
C GLY A 66 -4.41 36.46 -1.31
N ALA A 67 -5.02 35.77 -0.37
CA ALA A 67 -5.59 36.37 0.84
C ALA A 67 -4.57 37.20 1.66
N ASP A 68 -3.29 36.81 1.62
CA ASP A 68 -2.21 37.50 2.35
C ASP A 68 -1.48 38.56 1.51
N GLY A 69 -1.95 38.82 0.29
CA GLY A 69 -1.26 39.67 -0.69
C GLY A 69 -0.17 38.96 -1.50
N ASP A 70 0.12 37.68 -1.22
CA ASP A 70 1.09 36.90 -2.00
C ASP A 70 0.54 36.46 -3.36
N PRO A 71 1.34 36.50 -4.44
CA PRO A 71 0.91 36.03 -5.74
C PRO A 71 0.59 34.53 -5.72
N THR A 72 -0.66 34.19 -6.03
CA THR A 72 -1.17 32.83 -6.16
C THR A 72 -1.52 32.57 -7.62
N GLN A 73 -1.18 31.39 -8.14
CA GLN A 73 -1.49 31.03 -9.51
C GLN A 73 -2.77 30.20 -9.57
N ARG A 74 -3.58 30.43 -10.61
CA ARG A 74 -4.75 29.63 -10.96
C ARG A 74 -4.72 29.24 -12.44
N LEU A 75 -5.28 28.09 -12.77
CA LEU A 75 -5.56 27.71 -14.16
C LEU A 75 -7.03 27.92 -14.48
N GLU A 76 -7.33 28.62 -15.56
CA GLU A 76 -8.69 28.84 -16.05
C GLU A 76 -8.98 27.89 -17.21
N LEU A 77 -10.06 27.13 -17.08
CA LEU A 77 -10.48 26.09 -18.01
C LEU A 77 -11.95 26.27 -18.39
N THR A 78 -12.30 25.84 -19.61
CA THR A 78 -13.70 25.61 -20.00
C THR A 78 -13.88 24.11 -20.14
N ILE A 79 -14.73 23.55 -19.27
CA ILE A 79 -15.07 22.13 -19.23
C ILE A 79 -16.34 21.91 -20.03
N ARG A 80 -16.43 20.80 -20.77
CA ARG A 80 -17.65 20.39 -21.49
C ARG A 80 -18.18 19.04 -21.02
N LYS A 81 -19.49 18.88 -21.11
CA LYS A 81 -20.20 17.60 -20.95
C LYS A 81 -21.33 17.53 -21.98
N GLY A 82 -21.10 16.82 -23.08
CA GLY A 82 -22.01 16.84 -24.22
C GLY A 82 -22.07 18.25 -24.83
N GLU A 83 -23.27 18.82 -24.93
CA GLU A 83 -23.49 20.19 -25.41
C GLU A 83 -23.32 21.27 -24.31
N GLN A 84 -23.29 20.87 -23.04
CA GLN A 84 -23.16 21.80 -21.92
C GLN A 84 -21.70 22.16 -21.68
N THR A 85 -21.45 23.42 -21.34
CA THR A 85 -20.12 23.94 -20.97
C THR A 85 -20.16 24.54 -19.56
N GLY A 86 -19.00 24.69 -18.93
CA GLY A 86 -18.86 25.40 -17.67
C GLY A 86 -17.44 25.93 -17.49
N LYS A 87 -17.29 27.08 -16.83
CA LYS A 87 -15.98 27.64 -16.48
C LYS A 87 -15.48 27.08 -15.15
N LEU A 88 -14.24 26.58 -15.14
CA LEU A 88 -13.61 25.99 -13.97
C LEU A 88 -12.23 26.61 -13.73
N HIS A 89 -12.00 27.11 -12.53
CA HIS A 89 -10.71 27.64 -12.09
C HIS A 89 -10.05 26.67 -11.11
N LEU A 90 -8.83 26.22 -11.41
CA LEU A 90 -8.07 25.28 -10.59
C LEU A 90 -7.06 26.00 -9.71
N TYR A 91 -6.97 25.54 -8.46
CA TYR A 91 -6.02 25.99 -7.46
C TYR A 91 -5.31 24.77 -6.88
N GLU A 92 -4.06 24.94 -6.44
CA GLU A 92 -3.28 23.88 -5.80
C GLU A 92 -2.87 24.31 -4.38
N ALA A 93 -3.10 23.44 -3.40
CA ALA A 93 -2.42 23.55 -2.11
C ALA A 93 -1.14 22.71 -2.16
N TYR A 94 -0.03 23.37 -2.46
CA TYR A 94 1.28 22.73 -2.63
C TYR A 94 2.04 22.68 -1.30
N TRP A 95 2.11 21.50 -0.69
CA TRP A 95 2.68 21.32 0.67
C TRP A 95 3.92 20.41 0.73
N ALA A 96 4.28 19.73 -0.38
CA ALA A 96 5.39 18.76 -0.42
C ALA A 96 6.73 19.25 0.20
N PRO A 97 7.19 20.51 0.00
CA PRO A 97 8.47 20.95 0.55
C PRO A 97 8.54 21.01 2.08
N VAL A 98 7.39 20.98 2.77
CA VAL A 98 7.33 21.07 4.24
C VAL A 98 7.75 19.76 4.90
N THR A 99 7.57 18.62 4.22
CA THR A 99 7.87 17.30 4.78
C THR A 99 9.19 16.71 4.30
N GLU A 100 9.72 17.22 3.18
CA GLU A 100 10.93 16.71 2.54
C GLU A 100 12.14 16.74 3.50
N GLY A 101 12.68 15.57 3.81
CA GLY A 101 13.85 15.43 4.69
C GLY A 101 13.60 15.59 6.20
N GLU A 102 12.38 15.93 6.62
CA GLU A 102 12.06 16.20 8.02
C GLU A 102 11.79 14.93 8.86
N VAL A 103 11.40 13.83 8.21
CA VAL A 103 11.00 12.58 8.88
C VAL A 103 12.05 11.49 8.69
N LYS A 104 12.51 10.88 9.80
CA LYS A 104 13.46 9.77 9.75
C LYS A 104 12.74 8.43 9.54
N VAL A 105 13.37 7.53 8.80
CA VAL A 105 12.87 6.14 8.58
C VAL A 105 12.55 5.42 9.89
N THR A 106 13.36 5.61 10.93
CA THR A 106 13.15 4.97 12.25
C THR A 106 11.89 5.48 12.94
N GLU A 107 11.58 6.76 12.80
CA GLU A 107 10.37 7.38 13.36
C GLU A 107 9.13 6.87 12.63
N THR A 108 9.20 6.74 11.31
CA THR A 108 8.14 6.15 10.50
C THR A 108 7.89 4.68 10.86
N LEU A 109 8.94 3.87 11.00
CA LEU A 109 8.80 2.46 11.41
C LEU A 109 8.13 2.35 12.77
N TRP A 110 8.54 3.15 13.76
CA TRP A 110 7.91 3.16 15.07
C TRP A 110 6.44 3.60 15.02
N PHE A 111 6.12 4.61 14.21
CA PHE A 111 4.74 5.05 13.97
C PHE A 111 3.87 3.91 13.41
N LEU A 112 4.34 3.20 12.38
CA LEU A 112 3.61 2.08 11.78
C LEU A 112 3.46 0.90 12.73
N ILE A 113 4.51 0.52 13.44
CA ILE A 113 4.47 -0.61 14.37
C ILE A 113 3.51 -0.31 15.52
N SER A 114 3.62 0.87 16.13
CA SER A 114 2.77 1.25 17.26
C SER A 114 1.31 1.47 16.84
N GLY A 115 1.05 2.16 15.72
CA GLY A 115 -0.30 2.37 15.19
C GLY A 115 -0.94 1.07 14.73
N GLY A 116 -0.21 0.25 13.97
CA GLY A 116 -0.67 -1.06 13.52
C GLY A 116 -0.99 -2.00 14.68
N TRP A 117 -0.12 -2.08 15.69
CA TRP A 117 -0.36 -2.88 16.89
C TRP A 117 -1.59 -2.40 17.68
N ASN A 118 -1.76 -1.09 17.83
CA ASN A 118 -2.93 -0.51 18.49
C ASN A 118 -4.22 -0.83 17.72
N GLY A 119 -4.21 -0.71 16.38
CA GLY A 119 -5.33 -1.09 15.52
C GLY A 119 -5.67 -2.58 15.65
N ILE A 120 -4.67 -3.47 15.59
CA ILE A 120 -4.85 -4.93 15.75
C ILE A 120 -5.45 -5.25 17.12
N ARG A 121 -4.89 -4.69 18.20
CA ARG A 121 -5.38 -4.89 19.56
C ARG A 121 -6.83 -4.45 19.70
N ARG A 122 -7.21 -3.29 19.15
CA ARG A 122 -8.59 -2.79 19.17
C ARG A 122 -9.54 -3.69 18.38
N ALA A 123 -9.16 -4.08 17.17
CA ALA A 123 -9.95 -4.99 16.33
C ALA A 123 -10.26 -6.29 17.06
N ILE A 124 -9.23 -6.91 17.67
CA ILE A 124 -9.36 -8.20 18.35
C ILE A 124 -10.11 -8.07 19.67
N ALA A 125 -9.88 -7.02 20.44
CA ALA A 125 -10.47 -6.87 21.77
C ALA A 125 -11.94 -6.43 21.74
N GLN A 126 -12.31 -5.54 20.81
CA GLN A 126 -13.63 -4.89 20.83
C GLN A 126 -14.52 -5.33 19.67
N GLY A 127 -13.97 -5.72 18.51
CA GLY A 127 -14.73 -6.11 17.30
C GLY A 127 -15.61 -5.01 16.69
N ARG A 128 -15.79 -3.90 17.39
CA ARG A 128 -16.61 -2.74 17.07
C ARG A 128 -15.87 -1.48 17.43
N TRP A 129 -16.13 -0.40 16.70
CA TRP A 129 -15.51 0.90 16.89
C TRP A 129 -16.56 1.97 17.14
N TRP A 130 -16.31 2.86 18.10
CA TRP A 130 -17.24 3.91 18.50
C TRP A 130 -16.67 5.27 18.10
N ARG A 131 -17.54 6.15 17.60
CA ARG A 131 -17.19 7.54 17.28
C ARG A 131 -18.33 8.47 17.66
N TRP A 132 -18.03 9.54 18.38
CA TRP A 132 -18.98 10.61 18.64
C TRP A 132 -19.23 11.42 17.36
N MET A 133 -20.47 11.43 16.88
CA MET A 133 -20.88 12.21 15.70
C MET A 133 -22.39 12.46 15.66
N PHE A 134 -22.77 13.65 15.21
CA PHE A 134 -24.16 14.13 15.17
C PHE A 134 -24.84 14.08 16.54
N GLY A 135 -24.13 14.51 17.57
CA GLY A 135 -24.63 14.65 18.94
C GLY A 135 -24.82 13.34 19.70
N ARG A 136 -24.31 12.21 19.20
CA ARG A 136 -24.39 10.91 19.86
C ARG A 136 -23.21 10.01 19.47
N ASP A 137 -22.99 8.96 20.25
CA ASP A 137 -22.10 7.87 19.85
C ASP A 137 -22.71 7.06 18.70
N GLN A 138 -21.94 6.83 17.63
CA GLN A 138 -22.27 5.86 16.59
C GLN A 138 -21.35 4.65 16.71
N GLU A 139 -21.92 3.48 16.45
CA GLU A 139 -21.23 2.20 16.46
C GLU A 139 -20.96 1.75 15.03
N PHE A 140 -19.73 1.33 14.76
CA PHE A 140 -19.29 0.82 13.46
C PHE A 140 -18.74 -0.59 13.60
N GLU A 141 -19.10 -1.45 12.64
CA GLU A 141 -18.52 -2.78 12.53
C GLU A 141 -17.14 -2.70 11.88
N ILE A 142 -16.15 -3.33 12.51
CA ILE A 142 -14.81 -3.43 11.94
C ILE A 142 -14.81 -4.66 11.03
N PRO A 143 -14.53 -4.54 9.71
CA PRO A 143 -14.43 -5.69 8.84
C PRO A 143 -13.39 -6.69 9.35
N GLN A 144 -13.71 -7.99 9.34
CA GLN A 144 -12.78 -9.04 9.79
C GLN A 144 -11.50 -9.09 8.95
N SER A 145 -11.52 -8.56 7.72
CA SER A 145 -10.36 -8.42 6.84
C SER A 145 -9.35 -7.39 7.35
N THR A 146 -9.79 -6.33 8.05
CA THR A 146 -8.94 -5.23 8.51
C THR A 146 -7.83 -5.67 9.46
N PRO A 147 -8.07 -6.41 10.57
CA PRO A 147 -6.98 -6.89 11.43
C PRO A 147 -6.01 -7.81 10.69
N LEU A 148 -6.50 -8.65 9.77
CA LEU A 148 -5.64 -9.51 8.96
C LEU A 148 -4.71 -8.69 8.06
N GLN A 149 -5.25 -7.68 7.37
CA GLN A 149 -4.46 -6.78 6.53
C GLN A 149 -3.42 -6.03 7.35
N LEU A 150 -3.77 -5.53 8.55
CA LEU A 150 -2.81 -4.88 9.45
C LEU A 150 -1.71 -5.83 9.91
N ILE A 151 -2.04 -7.07 10.29
CA ILE A 151 -1.04 -8.08 10.69
C ILE A 151 -0.09 -8.38 9.53
N VAL A 152 -0.62 -8.64 8.33
CA VAL A 152 0.19 -8.96 7.15
C VAL A 152 1.08 -7.79 6.77
N THR A 153 0.55 -6.56 6.80
CA THR A 153 1.30 -5.34 6.49
C THR A 153 2.43 -5.13 7.50
N LEU A 154 2.12 -5.25 8.80
CA LEU A 154 3.09 -5.09 9.87
C LEU A 154 4.18 -6.16 9.81
N ALA A 155 3.81 -7.43 9.60
CA ALA A 155 4.76 -8.52 9.41
C ALA A 155 5.67 -8.24 8.21
N THR A 156 5.13 -7.77 7.09
CA THR A 156 5.92 -7.43 5.89
C THR A 156 6.94 -6.33 6.18
N VAL A 157 6.53 -5.23 6.84
CA VAL A 157 7.43 -4.13 7.20
C VAL A 157 8.53 -4.59 8.16
N ILE A 158 8.16 -5.36 9.20
CA ILE A 158 9.12 -5.95 10.15
C ILE A 158 10.08 -6.89 9.43
N GLY A 159 9.57 -7.73 8.52
CA GLY A 159 10.37 -8.69 7.78
C GLY A 159 11.38 -8.05 6.84
N LEU A 160 10.97 -7.04 6.09
CA LEU A 160 11.89 -6.23 5.28
C LEU A 160 12.95 -5.57 6.16
N THR A 161 12.57 -5.06 7.34
CA THR A 161 13.52 -4.45 8.28
C THR A 161 14.53 -5.46 8.82
N ILE A 162 14.09 -6.63 9.29
CA ILE A 162 14.96 -7.70 9.78
C ILE A 162 15.90 -8.17 8.67
N MET A 163 15.39 -8.39 7.46
CA MET A 163 16.22 -8.79 6.32
C MET A 163 17.30 -7.75 6.03
N ASN A 164 16.98 -6.46 6.05
CA ASN A 164 17.97 -5.40 5.84
C ASN A 164 19.03 -5.39 6.94
N VAL A 165 18.64 -5.55 8.21
CA VAL A 165 19.57 -5.60 9.34
C VAL A 165 20.50 -6.81 9.23
N VAL A 166 19.97 -7.99 8.93
CA VAL A 166 20.77 -9.21 8.73
C VAL A 166 21.68 -9.05 7.52
N ALA A 167 21.18 -8.48 6.43
CA ALA A 167 21.97 -8.26 5.22
C ALA A 167 23.19 -7.36 5.50
N LEU A 168 22.97 -6.24 6.21
CA LEU A 168 24.02 -5.31 6.61
C LEU A 168 24.98 -5.94 7.64
N ALA A 169 24.47 -6.70 8.61
CA ALA A 169 25.31 -7.37 9.61
C ALA A 169 26.24 -8.41 8.97
N VAL A 170 25.72 -9.23 8.07
CA VAL A 170 26.53 -10.24 7.36
C VAL A 170 27.52 -9.57 6.41
N ALA A 171 27.12 -8.52 5.69
CA ALA A 171 28.03 -7.74 4.87
C ALA A 171 29.18 -7.12 5.70
N GLY A 172 28.85 -6.53 6.86
CA GLY A 172 29.83 -5.96 7.79
C GLY A 172 30.79 -7.00 8.38
N LEU A 173 30.29 -8.17 8.78
CA LEU A 173 31.11 -9.29 9.27
C LEU A 173 31.93 -9.97 8.17
N SER A 174 31.60 -9.72 6.90
CA SER A 174 32.36 -10.19 5.74
C SER A 174 33.49 -9.23 5.34
N VAL A 175 33.59 -8.05 5.96
CA VAL A 175 34.67 -7.09 5.72
C VAL A 175 35.99 -7.60 6.33
N PRO A 176 37.08 -7.76 5.54
CA PRO A 176 38.33 -8.38 6.00
C PRO A 176 38.98 -7.73 7.23
N VAL A 177 38.67 -6.46 7.49
CA VAL A 177 39.23 -5.63 8.58
C VAL A 177 38.59 -5.94 9.94
N LEU A 178 37.34 -6.43 9.97
CA LEU A 178 36.60 -6.72 11.21
C LEU A 178 36.77 -8.21 11.57
N ASN A 179 37.89 -8.55 12.18
CA ASN A 179 38.38 -9.92 12.35
C ASN A 179 37.67 -10.76 13.45
N PHE A 180 36.44 -10.40 13.84
CA PHE A 180 35.83 -10.94 15.08
C PHE A 180 34.94 -12.17 14.90
N ALA A 181 34.34 -12.41 13.73
CA ALA A 181 33.58 -13.63 13.44
C ALA A 181 33.21 -13.66 11.96
N ARG A 182 34.07 -14.21 11.10
CA ARG A 182 33.71 -14.38 9.69
C ARG A 182 32.57 -15.39 9.58
N PRO A 183 31.45 -15.06 8.91
CA PRO A 183 30.37 -16.01 8.72
C PRO A 183 30.88 -17.22 7.93
N ASN A 184 30.52 -18.42 8.37
CA ASN A 184 30.91 -19.66 7.70
C ASN A 184 30.30 -19.69 6.29
N ARG A 185 31.04 -20.19 5.29
CA ARG A 185 30.59 -20.31 3.90
C ARG A 185 29.24 -21.02 3.77
N ALA A 186 28.94 -21.99 4.63
CA ALA A 186 27.65 -22.66 4.66
C ALA A 186 26.49 -21.71 5.02
N LEU A 187 26.67 -20.86 6.04
CA LEU A 187 25.67 -19.84 6.40
C LEU A 187 25.46 -18.84 5.26
N LEU A 188 26.54 -18.43 4.59
CA LEU A 188 26.44 -17.52 3.43
C LEU A 188 25.67 -18.16 2.28
N MET A 189 25.86 -19.45 2.00
CA MET A 189 25.12 -20.16 0.95
C MET A 189 23.63 -20.29 1.26
N ASP A 190 23.28 -20.64 2.50
CA ASP A 190 21.90 -20.78 2.94
C ASP A 190 21.17 -19.41 2.85
N LEU A 191 21.81 -18.36 3.39
CA LEU A 191 21.28 -17.00 3.32
C LEU A 191 21.17 -16.50 1.87
N SER A 192 22.20 -16.67 1.04
CA SER A 192 22.15 -16.29 -0.38
C SER A 192 21.01 -16.99 -1.11
N THR A 193 20.71 -18.24 -0.75
CA THR A 193 19.59 -18.98 -1.34
C THR A 193 18.26 -18.35 -0.94
N THR A 194 18.05 -18.13 0.36
CA THR A 194 16.83 -17.51 0.89
C THR A 194 16.62 -16.08 0.35
N LEU A 195 17.68 -15.27 0.32
CA LEU A 195 17.66 -13.94 -0.30
C LEU A 195 17.43 -14.00 -1.81
N GLY A 196 17.95 -15.02 -2.49
CA GLY A 196 17.75 -15.26 -3.92
C GLY A 196 16.28 -15.52 -4.25
N PHE A 197 15.56 -16.28 -3.41
CA PHE A 197 14.13 -16.47 -3.53
C PHE A 197 13.35 -15.15 -3.39
N VAL A 198 13.70 -14.33 -2.40
CA VAL A 198 13.08 -13.01 -2.18
C VAL A 198 13.32 -12.11 -3.41
N ALA A 199 14.57 -12.03 -3.88
CA ALA A 199 14.94 -11.23 -5.04
C ALA A 199 14.23 -11.68 -6.32
N LEU A 200 14.18 -13.00 -6.58
CA LEU A 200 13.49 -13.57 -7.74
C LEU A 200 11.99 -13.26 -7.70
N GLN A 201 11.36 -13.41 -6.54
CA GLN A 201 9.94 -13.14 -6.38
C GLN A 201 9.62 -11.64 -6.50
N ALA A 202 10.50 -10.75 -6.02
CA ALA A 202 10.40 -9.31 -6.25
C ALA A 202 10.54 -8.97 -7.74
N ALA A 203 11.46 -9.62 -8.46
CA ALA A 203 11.62 -9.45 -9.90
C ALA A 203 10.38 -9.92 -10.70
N PHE A 204 9.78 -11.05 -10.31
CA PHE A 204 8.51 -11.50 -10.91
C PHE A 204 7.38 -10.49 -10.67
N LEU A 205 7.23 -10.00 -9.43
CA LEU A 205 6.24 -8.98 -9.13
C LEU A 205 6.46 -7.73 -10.01
N LEU A 206 7.69 -7.23 -10.11
CA LEU A 206 8.02 -6.08 -10.95
C LEU A 206 7.69 -6.35 -12.42
N LEU A 207 8.08 -7.50 -12.96
CA LEU A 207 7.78 -7.89 -14.33
C LEU A 207 6.27 -7.90 -14.60
N PHE A 208 5.47 -8.49 -13.71
CA PHE A 208 4.03 -8.54 -13.87
C PHE A 208 3.37 -7.17 -13.70
N LEU A 209 3.90 -6.29 -12.86
CA LEU A 209 3.45 -4.89 -12.77
C LEU A 209 3.76 -4.13 -14.06
N ILE A 210 4.95 -4.32 -14.66
CA ILE A 210 5.31 -3.71 -15.96
C ILE A 210 4.37 -4.22 -17.06
N ILE A 211 4.15 -5.53 -17.15
CA ILE A 211 3.23 -6.13 -18.13
C ILE A 211 1.81 -5.57 -17.94
N ALA A 212 1.33 -5.48 -16.70
CA ALA A 212 0.01 -4.91 -16.41
C ALA A 212 -0.07 -3.42 -16.80
N GLY A 213 1.01 -2.66 -16.62
CA GLY A 213 1.14 -1.29 -17.09
C GLY A 213 1.11 -1.16 -18.61
N MET A 214 1.87 -2.00 -19.33
CA MET A 214 1.88 -2.03 -20.80
C MET A 214 0.52 -2.44 -21.39
N LEU A 215 -0.22 -3.30 -20.70
CA LEU A 215 -1.54 -3.76 -21.13
C LEU A 215 -2.68 -2.80 -20.72
N ARG A 216 -2.41 -1.59 -20.22
CA ARG A 216 -3.47 -0.63 -19.83
C ARG A 216 -4.39 -0.24 -20.99
N ALA A 217 -3.86 -0.18 -22.21
CA ALA A 217 -4.64 0.11 -23.43
C ALA A 217 -5.26 -1.15 -24.07
N ALA A 218 -4.99 -2.34 -23.53
CA ALA A 218 -5.51 -3.60 -24.05
C ALA A 218 -7.01 -3.77 -23.73
N PRO A 219 -7.73 -4.68 -24.42
CA PRO A 219 -9.12 -4.99 -24.09
C PRO A 219 -9.28 -5.44 -22.63
N LEU A 220 -10.48 -5.21 -22.07
CA LEU A 220 -10.80 -5.41 -20.65
C LEU A 220 -10.40 -6.78 -20.11
N TRP A 221 -10.55 -7.85 -20.90
CA TRP A 221 -10.19 -9.21 -20.48
C TRP A 221 -8.67 -9.36 -20.26
N ALA A 222 -7.84 -8.74 -21.12
CA ALA A 222 -6.39 -8.80 -21.03
C ALA A 222 -5.89 -7.99 -19.84
N ARG A 223 -6.48 -6.80 -19.60
CA ARG A 223 -6.25 -5.98 -18.41
C ARG A 223 -6.56 -6.75 -17.12
N ARG A 224 -7.72 -7.41 -17.08
CA ARG A 224 -8.14 -8.22 -15.92
C ARG A 224 -7.25 -9.43 -15.70
N ALA A 225 -6.80 -10.11 -16.75
CA ALA A 225 -5.87 -11.23 -16.64
C ALA A 225 -4.50 -10.77 -16.11
N ALA A 226 -3.95 -9.68 -16.65
CA ALA A 226 -2.68 -9.12 -16.17
C ALA A 226 -2.79 -8.65 -14.72
N ALA A 227 -3.88 -8.00 -14.35
CA ALA A 227 -4.17 -7.61 -12.97
C ALA A 227 -4.27 -8.82 -12.03
N ALA A 228 -4.93 -9.91 -12.46
CA ALA A 228 -5.03 -11.15 -11.68
C ALA A 228 -3.67 -11.83 -11.46
N ILE A 229 -2.80 -11.84 -12.46
CA ILE A 229 -1.44 -12.38 -12.35
C ILE A 229 -0.59 -11.51 -11.43
N ALA A 230 -0.61 -10.19 -11.61
CA ALA A 230 0.08 -9.25 -10.73
C ALA A 230 -0.41 -9.37 -9.28
N PHE A 231 -1.72 -9.55 -9.08
CA PHE A 231 -2.32 -9.82 -7.78
C PHE A 231 -1.79 -11.12 -7.17
N GLY A 232 -1.83 -12.23 -7.90
CA GLY A 232 -1.29 -13.50 -7.44
C GLY A 232 0.20 -13.41 -7.08
N SER A 233 0.99 -12.72 -7.91
CA SER A 233 2.41 -12.48 -7.64
C SER A 233 2.64 -11.61 -6.41
N PHE A 234 1.79 -10.61 -6.17
CA PHE A 234 1.91 -9.76 -4.98
C PHE A 234 1.73 -10.55 -3.69
N TYR A 235 0.68 -11.38 -3.59
CA TYR A 235 0.48 -12.22 -2.40
C TYR A 235 1.51 -13.33 -2.26
N ALA A 236 2.02 -13.88 -3.37
CA ALA A 236 3.15 -14.79 -3.34
C ALA A 236 4.40 -14.10 -2.78
N SER A 237 4.68 -12.85 -3.18
CA SER A 237 5.77 -12.03 -2.62
C SER A 237 5.61 -11.79 -1.12
N LEU A 238 4.41 -11.43 -0.66
CA LEU A 238 4.11 -11.27 0.77
C LEU A 238 4.36 -12.57 1.54
N THR A 239 3.98 -13.71 0.98
CA THR A 239 4.17 -15.02 1.60
C THR A 239 5.65 -15.39 1.71
N VAL A 240 6.42 -15.15 0.64
CA VAL A 240 7.88 -15.37 0.64
C VAL A 240 8.55 -14.46 1.67
N ILE A 241 8.23 -13.16 1.68
CA ILE A 241 8.78 -12.22 2.67
C ILE A 241 8.42 -12.68 4.09
N ALA A 242 7.17 -13.06 4.34
CA ALA A 242 6.72 -13.53 5.65
C ALA A 242 7.44 -14.82 6.08
N ALA A 243 7.67 -15.77 5.16
CA ALA A 243 8.44 -16.97 5.45
C ALA A 243 9.91 -16.63 5.79
N SER A 244 10.51 -15.68 5.07
CA SER A 244 11.88 -15.21 5.32
C SER A 244 12.08 -14.61 6.73
N ILE A 245 11.03 -14.06 7.35
CA ILE A 245 11.06 -13.56 8.74
C ILE A 245 11.47 -14.67 9.71
N VAL A 246 11.04 -15.90 9.45
CA VAL A 246 11.32 -17.05 10.31
C VAL A 246 12.57 -17.77 9.84
N LEU A 247 12.71 -17.98 8.53
CA LEU A 247 13.81 -18.76 7.95
C LEU A 247 15.17 -18.11 8.19
N VAL A 248 15.31 -16.79 8.01
CA VAL A 248 16.60 -16.11 8.14
C VAL A 248 17.15 -16.18 9.57
N PRO A 249 16.40 -15.79 10.63
CA PRO A 249 16.86 -15.96 12.01
C PRO A 249 17.11 -17.42 12.38
N MET A 250 16.32 -18.35 11.84
CA MET A 250 16.46 -19.78 12.09
C MET A 250 17.76 -20.33 11.49
N GLU A 251 18.12 -19.96 10.26
CA GLU A 251 19.41 -20.29 9.64
C GLU A 251 20.58 -19.75 10.48
N VAL A 252 20.50 -18.48 10.89
CA VAL A 252 21.52 -17.86 11.75
C VAL A 252 21.65 -18.60 13.09
N ALA A 253 20.53 -18.89 13.76
CA ALA A 253 20.50 -19.61 15.02
C ALA A 253 21.03 -21.05 14.88
N PHE A 254 20.67 -21.73 13.79
CA PHE A 254 21.14 -23.08 13.49
C PHE A 254 22.66 -23.11 13.32
N HIS A 255 23.24 -22.18 12.54
CA HIS A 255 24.69 -22.12 12.34
C HIS A 255 25.42 -21.66 13.61
N ALA A 256 24.84 -20.75 14.40
CA ALA A 256 25.38 -20.37 15.70
C ALA A 256 25.40 -21.56 16.68
N ALA A 257 24.28 -22.28 16.80
CA ALA A 257 24.17 -23.47 17.63
C ALA A 257 25.12 -24.57 17.15
N ARG A 258 25.27 -24.78 15.84
CA ARG A 258 26.21 -25.75 15.27
C ARG A 258 27.66 -25.42 15.59
N ASN A 259 28.03 -24.14 15.65
CA ASN A 259 29.38 -23.73 16.03
C ASN A 259 29.65 -24.00 17.52
N VAL A 260 28.68 -23.72 18.40
CA VAL A 260 28.76 -24.02 19.85
C VAL A 260 28.75 -25.53 20.10
N LEU A 261 27.92 -26.27 19.39
CA LEU A 261 27.81 -27.73 19.52
C LEU A 261 28.94 -28.48 18.81
N ARG A 262 29.73 -27.83 17.95
CA ARG A 262 31.00 -28.42 17.46
C ARG A 262 32.06 -28.51 18.56
N GLU A 263 31.97 -27.67 19.59
CA GLU A 263 32.83 -27.76 20.78
C GLU A 263 32.34 -28.81 21.79
N THR A 264 31.08 -29.26 21.70
CA THR A 264 30.47 -30.28 22.58
C THR A 264 29.97 -31.45 21.73
N SER A 265 30.75 -32.52 21.64
CA SER A 265 30.78 -33.55 20.58
C SER A 265 29.50 -34.33 20.17
N ASN A 266 28.28 -33.92 20.55
CA ASN A 266 27.05 -34.65 20.24
C ASN A 266 26.15 -33.92 19.24
N GLN A 267 26.26 -34.35 17.98
CA GLN A 267 25.47 -33.88 16.85
C GLN A 267 23.95 -34.11 17.03
N THR A 268 23.55 -35.06 17.88
CA THR A 268 22.16 -35.37 18.26
C THR A 268 21.48 -34.23 19.04
N ASP A 269 22.22 -33.47 19.83
CA ASP A 269 21.65 -32.44 20.70
C ASP A 269 21.16 -31.23 19.86
N SER A 270 21.82 -30.98 18.71
CA SER A 270 21.42 -29.94 17.76
C SER A 270 20.04 -30.17 17.12
N LEU A 271 19.72 -31.42 16.78
CA LEU A 271 18.45 -31.82 16.17
C LEU A 271 17.30 -31.79 17.18
N ILE A 272 17.58 -32.12 18.44
CA ILE A 272 16.61 -32.05 19.53
C ILE A 272 16.27 -30.59 19.82
N VAL A 273 17.27 -29.71 19.96
CA VAL A 273 17.06 -28.27 20.17
C VAL A 273 16.28 -27.64 19.01
N PHE A 274 16.61 -28.01 17.76
CA PHE A 274 15.89 -27.56 16.57
C PHE A 274 14.43 -28.01 16.54
N SER A 275 14.17 -29.28 16.85
CA SER A 275 12.82 -29.85 16.88
C SER A 275 11.97 -29.25 18.00
N LEU A 276 12.58 -28.98 19.16
CA LEU A 276 11.92 -28.32 20.29
C LEU A 276 11.60 -26.85 19.99
N ALA A 277 12.50 -26.12 19.32
CA ALA A 277 12.25 -24.76 18.87
C ALA A 277 11.09 -24.69 17.85
N TRP A 278 11.06 -25.63 16.89
CA TRP A 278 9.99 -25.73 15.91
C TRP A 278 8.63 -26.11 16.53
N LEU A 279 8.64 -27.05 17.48
CA LEU A 279 7.46 -27.42 18.25
C LEU A 279 6.93 -26.23 19.06
N LEU A 280 7.82 -25.48 19.71
CA LEU A 280 7.45 -24.29 20.49
C LEU A 280 6.81 -23.21 19.60
N ILE A 281 7.38 -22.92 18.42
CA ILE A 281 6.80 -21.99 17.44
C ILE A 281 5.42 -22.47 16.98
N THR A 282 5.28 -23.77 16.69
CA THR A 282 4.01 -24.36 16.25
C THR A 282 2.95 -24.28 17.35
N VAL A 283 3.33 -24.50 18.61
CA VAL A 283 2.44 -24.38 19.78
C VAL A 283 2.05 -22.92 20.05
N ILE A 284 2.97 -21.96 19.91
CA ILE A 284 2.67 -20.53 20.03
C ILE A 284 1.70 -20.10 18.93
N LEU A 285 1.95 -20.50 17.68
CA LEU A 285 1.03 -20.26 16.57
C LEU A 285 -0.33 -20.94 16.80
N ALA A 286 -0.37 -22.16 17.33
CA ALA A 286 -1.59 -22.85 17.73
C ALA A 286 -2.38 -22.07 18.80
N ALA A 287 -1.69 -21.59 19.84
CA ALA A 287 -2.31 -20.85 20.94
C ALA A 287 -2.89 -19.49 20.48
N ILE A 288 -2.21 -18.82 19.53
CA ILE A 288 -2.69 -17.56 18.93
C ILE A 288 -3.90 -17.80 18.00
N THR A 289 -3.92 -18.93 17.28
CA THR A 289 -4.93 -19.24 16.26
C THR A 289 -6.17 -19.96 16.79
N TRP A 290 -6.13 -20.52 18.01
CA TRP A 290 -7.20 -21.35 18.57
C TRP A 290 -8.56 -20.64 18.77
N ARG A 291 -8.56 -19.29 18.84
CA ARG A 291 -9.77 -18.52 19.17
C ARG A 291 -10.72 -18.23 18.00
N SER A 292 -10.36 -18.49 16.75
CA SER A 292 -11.25 -18.22 15.60
C SER A 292 -11.42 -19.43 14.66
N ALA A 293 -12.64 -19.60 14.15
CA ALA A 293 -12.98 -20.69 13.23
C ALA A 293 -12.22 -20.63 11.91
N VAL A 294 -11.89 -19.43 11.42
CA VAL A 294 -11.11 -19.20 10.21
C VAL A 294 -9.64 -19.58 10.42
N TRP A 295 -9.09 -19.25 11.60
CA TRP A 295 -7.71 -19.56 11.96
C TRP A 295 -7.49 -21.05 12.26
N ARG A 296 -8.53 -21.80 12.64
CA ARG A 296 -8.46 -23.27 12.71
C ARG A 296 -8.14 -23.90 11.36
N GLY A 297 -8.72 -23.41 10.26
CA GLY A 297 -8.42 -23.91 8.91
C GLY A 297 -6.97 -23.68 8.47
N VAL A 298 -6.45 -22.46 8.71
CA VAL A 298 -5.05 -22.11 8.45
C VAL A 298 -4.11 -22.90 9.37
N PHE A 299 -4.48 -23.07 10.63
CA PHE A 299 -3.77 -23.91 11.59
C PHE A 299 -3.72 -25.38 11.15
N TYR A 300 -4.81 -25.97 10.67
CA TYR A 300 -4.78 -27.36 10.19
C TYR A 300 -3.85 -27.52 9.00
N ILE A 301 -3.81 -26.57 8.06
CA ILE A 301 -2.88 -26.60 6.93
C ILE A 301 -1.43 -26.43 7.41
N ALA A 302 -1.16 -25.47 8.29
CA ALA A 302 0.17 -25.24 8.87
C ALA A 302 0.63 -26.43 9.72
N ALA A 303 -0.25 -27.02 10.53
CA ALA A 303 0.02 -28.20 11.34
C ALA A 303 0.27 -29.43 10.46
N LEU A 304 -0.48 -29.61 9.36
CA LEU A 304 -0.23 -30.68 8.39
C LEU A 304 1.16 -30.54 7.76
N ILE A 305 1.56 -29.32 7.40
CA ILE A 305 2.89 -29.00 6.85
C ILE A 305 3.99 -29.25 7.91
N SER A 306 3.73 -28.92 9.19
CA SER A 306 4.66 -29.10 10.31
C SER A 306 4.76 -30.52 10.86
N ILE A 307 3.76 -31.37 10.64
CA ILE A 307 3.77 -32.79 11.06
C ILE A 307 4.81 -33.60 10.27
N VAL A 308 5.09 -33.22 9.02
CA VAL A 308 6.04 -33.92 8.16
C VAL A 308 7.47 -33.90 8.72
N PRO A 309 8.05 -32.73 9.11
CA PRO A 309 9.34 -32.70 9.80
C PRO A 309 9.40 -33.51 11.11
N ILE A 310 8.34 -33.47 11.93
CA ILE A 310 8.29 -34.17 13.22
C ILE A 310 8.26 -35.69 13.02
N LEU A 311 7.47 -36.18 12.05
CA LEU A 311 7.47 -37.59 11.67
C LEU A 311 8.82 -38.03 11.10
N VAL A 312 9.50 -37.16 10.35
CA VAL A 312 10.85 -37.44 9.83
C VAL A 312 11.88 -37.55 10.97
N VAL A 313 11.79 -36.70 11.99
CA VAL A 313 12.67 -36.76 13.19
C VAL A 313 12.37 -38.01 14.04
N LEU A 314 11.10 -38.34 14.26
CA LEU A 314 10.70 -39.56 14.96
C LEU A 314 11.15 -40.82 14.21
N LEU A 315 11.00 -40.83 12.88
CA LEU A 315 11.50 -41.91 12.04
C LEU A 315 13.02 -42.02 12.12
N HIS A 316 13.73 -40.88 12.17
CA HIS A 316 15.18 -40.84 12.40
C HIS A 316 15.58 -41.40 13.76
N ALA A 317 14.87 -41.03 14.82
CA ALA A 317 15.12 -41.53 16.17
C ALA A 317 14.91 -43.04 16.25
N VAL A 318 13.84 -43.57 15.63
CA VAL A 318 13.54 -45.00 15.57
C VAL A 318 14.59 -45.75 14.74
N VAL A 319 15.01 -45.23 13.59
CA VAL A 319 16.06 -45.84 12.75
C VAL A 319 17.43 -45.83 13.45
N SER A 320 17.73 -44.76 14.19
CA SER A 320 18.97 -44.63 14.99
C SER A 320 19.01 -45.58 16.19
N LEU A 321 17.84 -45.86 16.79
CA LEU A 321 17.69 -46.89 17.83
C LEU A 321 17.83 -48.32 17.28
N MET A 322 17.57 -48.55 15.99
CA MET A 322 17.51 -49.88 15.40
C MET A 322 18.80 -50.33 14.69
N ASN A 323 19.70 -49.44 14.28
CA ASN A 323 20.92 -49.81 13.56
C ASN A 323 22.11 -48.95 14.01
N GLY A 324 23.16 -49.60 14.53
CA GLY A 324 24.38 -48.95 15.03
C GLY A 324 24.99 -47.88 14.10
N TYR A 325 25.61 -46.90 14.75
CA TYR A 325 26.00 -45.57 14.28
C TYR A 325 26.72 -45.48 12.92
N ASP A 326 27.55 -46.47 12.54
CA ASP A 326 28.44 -46.34 11.38
C ASP A 326 27.75 -46.46 10.01
N LYS A 327 26.54 -47.01 9.95
CA LYS A 327 25.75 -47.04 8.70
C LYS A 327 24.91 -45.78 8.48
N ILE A 328 24.76 -44.92 9.49
CA ILE A 328 23.86 -43.76 9.46
C ILE A 328 24.44 -42.60 8.66
N ALA A 329 25.75 -42.33 8.74
CA ALA A 329 26.39 -41.29 7.90
C ALA A 329 26.31 -41.61 6.40
N GLN A 330 26.39 -42.90 6.04
CA GLN A 330 26.19 -43.37 4.67
C GLN A 330 24.71 -43.37 4.26
N CYS A 331 23.78 -43.75 5.15
CA CYS A 331 22.35 -43.65 4.87
C CYS A 331 21.85 -42.20 4.78
N HIS A 332 22.42 -41.24 5.50
CA HIS A 332 21.98 -39.84 5.50
C HIS A 332 22.47 -39.06 4.28
N SER A 333 23.69 -39.37 3.81
CA SER A 333 24.18 -38.92 2.50
C SER A 333 23.41 -39.59 1.36
N LEU A 334 23.09 -40.90 1.48
CA LEU A 334 22.16 -41.58 0.55
C LEU A 334 20.75 -40.99 0.61
N TRP A 335 20.23 -40.57 1.76
CA TRP A 335 18.87 -40.05 1.89
C TRP A 335 18.74 -38.62 1.38
N ILE A 336 19.73 -37.75 1.58
CA ILE A 336 19.79 -36.44 0.91
C ILE A 336 19.96 -36.65 -0.60
N LEU A 337 20.79 -37.60 -1.03
CA LEU A 337 20.85 -38.01 -2.45
C LEU A 337 19.55 -38.67 -2.95
N LEU A 338 18.76 -39.37 -2.13
CA LEU A 338 17.47 -39.94 -2.52
C LEU A 338 16.33 -38.90 -2.47
N TRP A 339 16.47 -37.86 -1.66
CA TRP A 339 15.55 -36.73 -1.62
C TRP A 339 15.82 -35.76 -2.77
N VAL A 340 17.10 -35.60 -3.15
CA VAL A 340 17.56 -34.76 -4.27
C VAL A 340 17.60 -35.53 -5.61
N GLN A 341 17.74 -36.86 -5.62
CA GLN A 341 17.88 -37.71 -6.83
C GLN A 341 17.11 -39.06 -6.83
N GLY A 342 16.32 -39.40 -5.80
CA GLY A 342 15.74 -40.74 -5.64
C GLY A 342 14.26 -40.91 -6.09
N PRO A 343 13.90 -41.99 -6.83
CA PRO A 343 12.67 -42.14 -7.64
C PRO A 343 11.26 -42.06 -7.03
N PRO A 344 10.95 -42.24 -5.73
CA PRO A 344 9.53 -42.26 -5.32
C PRO A 344 8.99 -40.89 -4.89
N MET A 345 9.72 -40.13 -4.07
CA MET A 345 9.14 -38.95 -3.40
C MET A 345 9.17 -37.69 -4.28
N HIS A 346 10.21 -37.51 -5.12
CA HIS A 346 10.21 -36.46 -6.15
C HIS A 346 9.17 -36.73 -7.24
N LYS A 347 8.77 -37.99 -7.47
CA LYS A 347 7.68 -38.31 -8.39
C LYS A 347 6.35 -37.95 -7.77
N TRP A 348 6.12 -38.21 -6.48
CA TRP A 348 4.89 -37.82 -5.78
C TRP A 348 4.75 -36.31 -5.59
N LEU A 349 5.78 -35.62 -5.05
CA LEU A 349 5.77 -34.16 -4.94
C LEU A 349 5.83 -33.52 -6.35
N GLY A 350 6.50 -34.19 -7.29
CA GLY A 350 6.59 -33.77 -8.68
C GLY A 350 5.29 -33.94 -9.45
N TRP A 351 4.48 -34.95 -9.12
CA TRP A 351 3.10 -35.12 -9.59
C TRP A 351 2.18 -34.09 -8.93
N ALA A 352 2.26 -33.93 -7.61
CA ALA A 352 1.47 -32.98 -6.86
C ALA A 352 1.76 -31.53 -7.26
N THR A 353 2.98 -31.20 -7.69
CA THR A 353 3.37 -29.88 -8.21
C THR A 353 3.55 -29.87 -9.74
N HIS A 354 2.98 -30.86 -10.45
CA HIS A 354 3.18 -30.99 -11.88
C HIS A 354 2.42 -29.89 -12.63
N PRO A 355 3.03 -29.21 -13.62
CA PRO A 355 2.35 -28.19 -14.43
C PRO A 355 1.11 -28.70 -15.18
N TRP A 356 0.90 -30.01 -15.33
CA TRP A 356 -0.31 -30.56 -15.94
C TRP A 356 -1.51 -30.61 -14.99
N ILE A 357 -1.30 -30.50 -13.68
CA ILE A 357 -2.39 -30.43 -12.68
C ILE A 357 -2.58 -28.98 -12.25
N PHE A 358 -1.50 -28.33 -11.82
CA PHE A 358 -1.57 -26.94 -11.34
C PHE A 358 -1.64 -25.91 -12.47
N GLY A 359 -1.08 -26.17 -13.65
CA GLY A 359 -1.17 -25.24 -14.79
C GLY A 359 -2.61 -25.06 -15.28
N PRO A 360 -3.39 -26.13 -15.51
CA PRO A 360 -4.81 -26.00 -15.82
C PRO A 360 -5.62 -25.37 -14.69
N LEU A 361 -5.39 -25.73 -13.42
CA LEU A 361 -6.08 -25.10 -12.29
C LEU A 361 -5.75 -23.60 -12.17
N TRP A 362 -4.50 -23.23 -12.44
CA TRP A 362 -4.02 -21.85 -12.49
C TRP A 362 -4.65 -21.08 -13.65
N LEU A 363 -4.67 -21.65 -14.86
CA LEU A 363 -5.35 -21.08 -16.03
C LEU A 363 -6.86 -20.97 -15.81
N ILE A 364 -7.50 -21.99 -15.23
CA ILE A 364 -8.91 -21.97 -14.85
C ILE A 364 -9.15 -20.87 -13.82
N SER A 365 -8.27 -20.68 -12.84
CA SER A 365 -8.39 -19.59 -11.86
C SER A 365 -8.30 -18.19 -12.52
N ILE A 366 -7.42 -18.02 -13.51
CA ILE A 366 -7.31 -16.79 -14.30
C ILE A 366 -8.58 -16.57 -15.14
N VAL A 367 -9.10 -17.65 -15.77
CA VAL A 367 -10.36 -17.60 -16.53
C VAL A 367 -11.55 -17.28 -15.62
N LEU A 368 -11.62 -17.84 -14.42
CA LEU A 368 -12.68 -17.54 -13.45
C LEU A 368 -12.59 -16.09 -12.94
N LEU A 369 -11.39 -15.57 -12.70
CA LEU A 369 -11.15 -14.16 -12.33
C LEU A 369 -11.53 -13.18 -13.44
N THR A 370 -11.50 -13.61 -14.71
CA THR A 370 -11.84 -12.76 -15.87
C THR A 370 -13.32 -12.83 -16.26
N ARG A 371 -13.99 -13.98 -16.02
CA ARG A 371 -15.38 -14.23 -16.44
C ARG A 371 -16.44 -13.84 -15.41
N TYR A 372 -16.17 -13.95 -14.11
CA TYR A 372 -17.19 -13.70 -13.08
C TYR A 372 -17.21 -12.23 -12.61
N PRO A 373 -18.39 -11.60 -12.49
CA PRO A 373 -18.54 -10.25 -11.93
C PRO A 373 -18.11 -10.18 -10.45
N ARG A 374 -17.67 -8.99 -10.00
CA ARG A 374 -17.01 -8.75 -8.69
C ARG A 374 -17.91 -9.13 -7.49
N ASP A 375 -19.21 -9.18 -7.68
CA ASP A 375 -20.24 -9.42 -6.67
C ASP A 375 -20.17 -10.85 -6.09
N ASN A 376 -19.52 -11.78 -6.79
CA ASN A 376 -19.38 -13.18 -6.38
C ASN A 376 -18.07 -13.41 -5.59
N ALA A 377 -17.96 -12.76 -4.43
CA ALA A 377 -16.80 -12.80 -3.54
C ALA A 377 -16.21 -14.20 -3.27
N PRO A 378 -17.00 -15.28 -3.08
CA PRO A 378 -16.47 -16.62 -2.83
C PRO A 378 -15.69 -17.21 -4.02
N VAL A 379 -16.20 -17.03 -5.24
CA VAL A 379 -15.57 -17.52 -6.48
C VAL A 379 -14.28 -16.75 -6.75
N ARG A 380 -14.28 -15.44 -6.46
CA ARG A 380 -13.12 -14.59 -6.66
C ARG A 380 -12.02 -14.90 -5.63
N TYR A 381 -12.39 -15.11 -4.37
CA TYR A 381 -11.46 -15.51 -3.31
C TYR A 381 -10.79 -16.86 -3.64
N THR A 382 -11.58 -17.88 -3.99
CA THR A 382 -11.06 -19.20 -4.38
C THR A 382 -10.15 -19.13 -5.60
N SER A 383 -10.51 -18.33 -6.60
CA SER A 383 -9.68 -18.15 -7.80
C SER A 383 -8.38 -17.39 -7.51
N SER A 384 -8.40 -16.37 -6.63
CA SER A 384 -7.19 -15.69 -6.16
C SER A 384 -6.27 -16.61 -5.37
N VAL A 385 -6.83 -17.48 -4.51
CA VAL A 385 -6.08 -18.50 -3.76
C VAL A 385 -5.41 -19.48 -4.72
N LEU A 386 -6.14 -20.00 -5.71
CA LEU A 386 -5.58 -20.89 -6.73
C LEU A 386 -4.51 -20.22 -7.59
N SER A 387 -4.70 -18.93 -7.94
CA SER A 387 -3.71 -18.13 -8.65
C SER A 387 -2.42 -17.98 -7.82
N CYS A 388 -2.55 -17.67 -6.53
CA CYS A 388 -1.42 -17.56 -5.60
C CYS A 388 -0.66 -18.88 -5.49
N ILE A 389 -1.36 -20.00 -5.27
CA ILE A 389 -0.75 -21.33 -5.17
C ILE A 389 -0.04 -21.70 -6.48
N GLY A 390 -0.66 -21.45 -7.63
CA GLY A 390 -0.05 -21.73 -8.94
C GLY A 390 1.24 -20.93 -9.17
N THR A 391 1.24 -19.64 -8.82
CA THR A 391 2.45 -18.80 -8.88
C THR A 391 3.52 -19.28 -7.91
N MET A 392 3.18 -19.63 -6.67
CA MET A 392 4.14 -20.18 -5.70
C MET A 392 4.77 -21.49 -6.20
N VAL A 393 3.97 -22.40 -6.75
CA VAL A 393 4.46 -23.66 -7.33
C VAL A 393 5.38 -23.40 -8.53
N LEU A 394 5.03 -22.46 -9.40
CA LEU A 394 5.85 -22.08 -10.55
C LEU A 394 7.19 -21.48 -10.11
N THR A 395 7.17 -20.52 -9.17
CA THR A 395 8.39 -19.90 -8.62
C THR A 395 9.30 -20.95 -7.97
N TYR A 396 8.74 -21.83 -7.13
CA TYR A 396 9.49 -22.89 -6.47
C TYR A 396 10.14 -23.84 -7.48
N ARG A 397 9.42 -24.20 -8.56
CA ARG A 397 9.95 -25.05 -9.63
C ARG A 397 11.06 -24.39 -10.44
N ILE A 398 10.89 -23.12 -10.83
CA ILE A 398 11.92 -22.38 -11.56
C ILE A 398 13.18 -22.27 -10.71
N ALA A 399 13.05 -21.90 -9.43
CA ALA A 399 14.17 -21.82 -8.51
C ALA A 399 14.83 -23.18 -8.27
N PHE A 400 14.05 -24.25 -8.11
CA PHE A 400 14.58 -25.62 -7.99
C PHE A 400 15.31 -26.06 -9.26
N GLN A 401 14.79 -25.75 -10.46
CA GLN A 401 15.45 -26.09 -11.73
C GLN A 401 16.74 -25.30 -11.94
N ILE A 402 16.76 -24.03 -11.55
CA ILE A 402 17.98 -23.20 -11.56
C ILE A 402 18.99 -23.79 -10.58
N GLY A 403 18.60 -24.04 -9.32
CA GLY A 403 19.45 -24.62 -8.29
C GLY A 403 19.99 -26.01 -8.66
N ALA A 404 19.15 -26.91 -9.17
CA ALA A 404 19.55 -28.25 -9.60
C ALA A 404 20.54 -28.21 -10.78
N ARG A 405 20.39 -27.29 -11.73
CA ARG A 405 21.36 -27.09 -12.82
C ARG A 405 22.69 -26.55 -12.32
N SER A 406 22.68 -25.72 -11.29
CA SER A 406 23.89 -25.23 -10.63
C SER A 406 24.60 -26.35 -9.85
N SER A 407 23.87 -27.19 -9.11
CA SER A 407 24.44 -28.28 -8.31
C SER A 407 25.02 -29.43 -9.14
N VAL A 408 24.46 -29.71 -10.33
CA VAL A 408 24.94 -30.78 -11.21
C VAL A 408 26.33 -30.48 -11.82
N LYS A 409 26.77 -29.21 -11.85
CA LYS A 409 28.11 -28.85 -12.33
C LYS A 409 29.22 -28.86 -11.26
N VAL A 410 28.88 -29.00 -9.99
CA VAL A 410 29.85 -28.98 -8.87
C VAL A 410 30.66 -30.29 -8.77
N GLY A 411 30.29 -31.34 -9.50
CA GLY A 411 30.89 -32.67 -9.41
C GLY A 411 32.00 -33.02 -10.41
N SER A 412 32.32 -32.18 -11.41
CA SER A 412 33.27 -32.57 -12.46
C SER A 412 34.15 -31.40 -12.93
N ASN A 413 35.42 -31.44 -12.50
CA ASN A 413 36.58 -30.64 -12.92
C ASN A 413 36.92 -29.39 -12.07
N PRO A 414 38.05 -29.39 -11.32
CA PRO A 414 38.53 -28.26 -10.52
C PRO A 414 39.03 -27.02 -11.29
N CYS A 415 38.98 -27.04 -12.63
CA CYS A 415 39.60 -26.00 -13.48
C CYS A 415 38.61 -25.28 -14.41
N ASP A 416 37.30 -25.38 -14.16
CA ASP A 416 36.31 -24.70 -14.99
C ASP A 416 36.11 -23.26 -14.50
N VAL A 417 36.83 -22.31 -15.11
CA VAL A 417 36.76 -20.87 -14.81
C VAL A 417 35.33 -20.33 -15.00
N HIS A 418 34.50 -20.98 -15.83
CA HIS A 418 33.07 -20.68 -15.95
C HIS A 418 32.23 -21.14 -14.74
N GLY A 419 32.62 -22.21 -14.05
CA GLY A 419 31.96 -22.68 -12.81
C GLY A 419 32.21 -21.74 -11.62
N MET A 420 33.45 -21.26 -11.45
CA MET A 420 33.78 -20.29 -10.39
C MET A 420 33.05 -18.95 -10.56
N PHE A 421 32.90 -18.47 -11.80
CA PHE A 421 32.16 -17.24 -12.09
C PHE A 421 30.66 -17.41 -11.79
N SER A 422 30.08 -18.56 -12.17
CA SER A 422 28.70 -18.95 -11.84
C SER A 422 28.44 -18.96 -10.33
N ASP A 423 29.31 -19.61 -9.56
CA ASP A 423 29.11 -19.77 -8.11
C ASP A 423 29.28 -18.46 -7.35
N THR A 424 30.23 -17.62 -7.78
CA THR A 424 30.46 -16.30 -7.20
C THR A 424 29.31 -15.36 -7.51
N VAL A 425 28.79 -15.38 -8.74
CA VAL A 425 27.61 -14.59 -9.13
C VAL A 425 26.36 -15.07 -8.39
N ALA A 426 26.14 -16.39 -8.28
CA ALA A 426 25.01 -16.94 -7.53
C ALA A 426 25.07 -16.61 -6.03
N LEU A 427 26.27 -16.51 -5.46
CA LEU A 427 26.46 -16.14 -4.06
C LEU A 427 26.21 -14.64 -3.83
N ILE A 428 26.66 -13.77 -4.73
CA ILE A 428 26.74 -12.31 -4.52
C ILE A 428 25.52 -11.55 -5.08
N LEU A 429 24.98 -11.97 -6.23
CA LEU A 429 23.86 -11.28 -6.89
C LEU A 429 22.61 -11.12 -6.00
N PRO A 430 22.18 -12.12 -5.21
CA PRO A 430 21.06 -11.96 -4.29
C PRO A 430 21.25 -10.83 -3.29
N TRP A 431 22.49 -10.61 -2.83
CA TRP A 431 22.79 -9.56 -1.86
C TRP A 431 22.64 -8.17 -2.47
N PHE A 432 23.15 -7.95 -3.68
CA PHE A 432 22.95 -6.69 -4.39
C PHE A 432 21.48 -6.43 -4.70
N ALA A 433 20.74 -7.47 -5.11
CA ALA A 433 19.31 -7.35 -5.34
C ALA A 433 18.56 -6.97 -4.06
N VAL A 434 18.89 -7.60 -2.94
CA VAL A 434 18.31 -7.26 -1.63
C VAL A 434 18.69 -5.85 -1.23
N LEU A 435 19.96 -5.43 -1.35
CA LEU A 435 20.38 -4.06 -1.05
C LEU A 435 19.64 -3.01 -1.90
N ALA A 436 19.40 -3.29 -3.18
CA ALA A 436 18.59 -2.42 -4.04
C ALA A 436 17.14 -2.34 -3.57
N ILE A 437 16.54 -3.49 -3.20
CA ILE A 437 15.20 -3.54 -2.59
C ILE A 437 15.20 -2.77 -1.26
N SER A 438 16.22 -2.93 -0.42
CA SER A 438 16.38 -2.23 0.86
C SER A 438 16.40 -0.73 0.65
N TYR A 439 17.20 -0.25 -0.30
CA TYR A 439 17.29 1.17 -0.65
C TYR A 439 15.94 1.72 -1.10
N PHE A 440 15.25 1.00 -1.99
CA PHE A 440 13.91 1.38 -2.45
C PHE A 440 12.89 1.43 -1.30
N VAL A 441 12.89 0.42 -0.42
CA VAL A 441 12.00 0.37 0.75
C VAL A 441 12.31 1.51 1.71
N GLN A 442 13.58 1.82 1.97
CA GLN A 442 13.96 2.95 2.83
C GLN A 442 13.51 4.29 2.24
N TRP A 443 13.74 4.51 0.95
CA TRP A 443 13.24 5.68 0.24
C TRP A 443 11.70 5.79 0.34
N PHE A 444 10.97 4.69 0.10
CA PHE A 444 9.51 4.66 0.22
C PHE A 444 9.01 4.93 1.64
N LEU A 445 9.62 4.31 2.66
CA LEU A 445 9.29 4.54 4.07
C LEU A 445 9.55 6.01 4.47
N SER A 446 10.64 6.60 3.98
CA SER A 446 10.99 7.99 4.30
C SER A 446 10.05 8.98 3.64
N GLN A 447 9.84 8.85 2.33
CA GLN A 447 9.09 9.84 1.56
C GLN A 447 7.58 9.66 1.69
N TYR A 448 7.07 8.44 1.55
CA TYR A 448 5.61 8.23 1.54
C TYR A 448 5.06 8.07 2.94
N LEU A 449 5.62 7.13 3.73
CA LEU A 449 5.06 6.83 5.04
C LEU A 449 5.50 7.87 6.10
N GLY A 450 6.62 8.56 5.87
CA GLY A 450 7.04 9.71 6.67
C GLY A 450 6.02 10.84 6.64
N ASP A 451 5.52 11.21 5.46
CA ASP A 451 4.46 12.22 5.29
C ASP A 451 3.19 11.86 6.09
N VAL A 452 2.72 10.60 6.00
CA VAL A 452 1.59 10.12 6.82
C VAL A 452 1.89 10.30 8.30
N ALA A 453 3.07 9.87 8.74
CA ALA A 453 3.45 9.92 10.14
C ALA A 453 3.52 11.36 10.65
N ALA A 454 4.10 12.28 9.87
CA ALA A 454 4.20 13.69 10.22
C ALA A 454 2.82 14.34 10.37
N TYR A 455 1.88 14.05 9.46
CA TYR A 455 0.57 14.68 9.47
C TYR A 455 -0.42 14.04 10.46
N VAL A 456 -0.48 12.71 10.50
CA VAL A 456 -1.51 11.97 11.25
C VAL A 456 -1.11 11.77 12.71
N SER A 457 0.18 11.78 13.05
CA SER A 457 0.58 11.54 14.44
C SER A 457 0.13 12.66 15.39
N SER A 458 -0.79 12.34 16.29
CA SER A 458 -1.21 13.27 17.35
C SER A 458 -0.16 13.27 18.46
N ASN A 459 0.54 14.39 18.64
CA ASN A 459 1.23 14.76 19.88
C ASN A 459 2.46 13.94 20.30
N ARG A 460 3.17 13.26 19.39
CA ARG A 460 4.37 12.50 19.78
C ARG A 460 5.65 13.34 19.80
N LEU A 461 5.77 14.33 18.92
CA LEU A 461 6.94 15.21 18.80
C LEU A 461 6.49 16.63 18.40
N ASP A 462 7.05 17.65 19.05
CA ASP A 462 6.77 19.07 18.75
C ASP A 462 6.99 19.39 17.26
N ARG A 463 8.01 18.79 16.64
CA ARG A 463 8.32 18.96 15.22
C ARG A 463 7.16 18.50 14.31
N PHE A 464 6.54 17.34 14.57
CA PHE A 464 5.42 16.86 13.74
C PHE A 464 4.17 17.71 13.92
N SER A 465 3.93 18.23 15.13
CA SER A 465 2.86 19.20 15.35
C SER A 465 3.09 20.48 14.54
N LYS A 466 4.34 20.95 14.46
CA LYS A 466 4.71 22.13 13.67
C LYS A 466 4.51 21.88 12.16
N ILE A 467 5.03 20.77 11.64
CA ILE A 467 4.86 20.36 10.23
C ILE A 467 3.38 20.23 9.86
N ARG A 468 2.59 19.53 10.70
CA ARG A 468 1.15 19.40 10.49
C ARG A 468 0.47 20.76 10.40
N LYS A 469 0.80 21.67 11.33
CA LYS A 469 0.23 23.02 11.35
C LYS A 469 0.61 23.80 10.09
N GLU A 470 1.87 23.74 9.65
CA GLU A 470 2.32 24.38 8.41
C GLU A 470 1.58 23.86 7.17
N ILE A 471 1.41 22.53 7.05
CA ILE A 471 0.61 21.92 5.97
C ILE A 471 -0.84 22.41 6.02
N GLN A 472 -1.46 22.43 7.21
CA GLN A 472 -2.83 22.92 7.38
C GLN A 472 -2.94 24.41 7.05
N ASP A 473 -1.95 25.22 7.40
CA ASP A 473 -1.95 26.66 7.14
C ASP A 473 -1.77 26.95 5.63
N ILE A 474 -0.96 26.16 4.91
CA ILE A 474 -0.86 26.22 3.43
C ILE A 474 -2.21 25.92 2.78
N ALA A 475 -2.87 24.82 3.19
CA ALA A 475 -4.15 24.44 2.62
C ALA A 475 -5.25 25.45 2.95
N MET A 476 -5.25 25.99 4.18
CA MET A 476 -6.14 27.07 4.60
C MET A 476 -5.91 28.34 3.79
N LYS A 477 -4.65 28.74 3.55
CA LYS A 477 -4.33 29.92 2.72
C LYS A 477 -4.87 29.79 1.30
N ALA A 478 -4.71 28.62 0.69
CA ALA A 478 -5.26 28.33 -0.63
C ALA A 478 -6.80 28.39 -0.62
N ALA A 479 -7.44 27.79 0.38
CA ALA A 479 -8.89 27.82 0.53
C ALA A 479 -9.42 29.25 0.76
N THR A 480 -8.87 30.00 1.72
CA THR A 480 -9.27 31.39 2.00
C THR A 480 -9.13 32.25 0.74
N THR A 481 -8.01 32.09 0.00
CA THR A 481 -7.82 32.78 -1.28
C THR A 481 -8.97 32.52 -2.24
N ILE A 482 -9.48 31.30 -2.34
CA ILE A 482 -10.63 30.99 -3.21
C ILE A 482 -11.90 31.70 -2.73
N PHE A 483 -12.18 31.69 -1.42
CA PHE A 483 -13.39 32.31 -0.88
C PHE A 483 -13.36 33.85 -0.87
N THR A 484 -12.17 34.46 -0.96
CA THR A 484 -11.99 35.92 -1.00
C THR A 484 -11.62 36.47 -2.38
N ALA A 485 -11.22 35.63 -3.34
CA ALA A 485 -10.76 36.08 -4.66
C ALA A 485 -11.91 36.48 -5.58
N GLU A 486 -11.59 37.32 -6.57
CA GLU A 486 -12.46 37.61 -7.70
C GLU A 486 -12.19 36.65 -8.89
N PRO A 487 -13.23 36.18 -9.61
CA PRO A 487 -14.65 36.42 -9.35
C PRO A 487 -15.14 35.67 -8.10
N ASP A 488 -16.18 36.21 -7.46
CA ASP A 488 -16.81 35.56 -6.30
C ASP A 488 -17.46 34.23 -6.72
N TYR A 489 -16.87 33.11 -6.31
CA TYR A 489 -17.34 31.78 -6.71
C TYR A 489 -18.59 31.37 -5.94
N GLU A 490 -19.71 31.17 -6.61
CA GLU A 490 -20.93 30.61 -5.97
C GLU A 490 -20.76 29.13 -5.60
N SER A 491 -19.88 28.42 -6.29
CA SER A 491 -19.60 27.00 -6.08
C SER A 491 -18.10 26.72 -6.02
N VAL A 492 -17.68 26.15 -4.89
CA VAL A 492 -16.32 25.75 -4.58
C VAL A 492 -16.29 24.24 -4.33
N GLY A 493 -15.37 23.56 -5.01
CA GLY A 493 -15.07 22.15 -4.81
C GLY A 493 -13.70 21.97 -4.19
N VAL A 494 -13.54 20.96 -3.35
CA VAL A 494 -12.25 20.54 -2.79
C VAL A 494 -12.00 19.08 -3.17
N VAL A 495 -10.83 18.82 -3.71
CA VAL A 495 -10.40 17.50 -4.19
C VAL A 495 -9.13 17.09 -3.46
N GLY A 496 -9.10 15.88 -2.93
CA GLY A 496 -7.93 15.35 -2.25
C GLY A 496 -7.62 13.91 -2.65
N HIS A 497 -6.35 13.66 -2.99
CA HIS A 497 -5.81 12.32 -3.27
C HIS A 497 -4.99 11.81 -2.09
N SER A 498 -5.14 10.54 -1.70
CA SER A 498 -4.29 9.91 -0.67
C SER A 498 -4.28 10.74 0.63
N LEU A 499 -3.12 11.09 1.19
CA LEU A 499 -3.03 12.00 2.36
C LEU A 499 -3.70 13.36 2.10
N GLY A 500 -3.66 13.86 0.86
CA GLY A 500 -4.37 15.07 0.45
C GLY A 500 -5.87 15.01 0.68
N SER A 501 -6.49 13.82 0.71
CA SER A 501 -7.90 13.67 1.09
C SER A 501 -8.15 13.94 2.58
N VAL A 502 -7.19 13.60 3.44
CA VAL A 502 -7.25 13.91 4.87
C VAL A 502 -7.05 15.41 5.08
N ILE A 503 -6.08 16.00 4.38
CA ILE A 503 -5.84 17.44 4.40
C ILE A 503 -7.06 18.20 3.85
N ALA A 504 -7.70 17.73 2.78
CA ALA A 504 -8.93 18.30 2.23
C ALA A 504 -10.09 18.28 3.23
N TYR A 505 -10.32 17.14 3.88
CA TYR A 505 -11.32 17.01 4.94
C TYR A 505 -11.04 17.97 6.11
N ASP A 506 -9.81 18.03 6.60
CA ASP A 506 -9.40 18.95 7.67
C ASP A 506 -9.57 20.42 7.23
N THR A 507 -9.24 20.75 5.98
CA THR A 507 -9.34 22.11 5.43
C THR A 507 -10.79 22.56 5.32
N VAL A 508 -11.69 21.72 4.81
CA VAL A 508 -13.12 22.06 4.72
C VAL A 508 -13.71 22.28 6.11
N ASN A 509 -13.44 21.39 7.06
CA ASN A 509 -13.89 21.55 8.45
C ASN A 509 -13.35 22.84 9.09
N ARG A 510 -12.07 23.15 8.88
CA ARG A 510 -11.43 24.35 9.43
C ARG A 510 -11.95 25.62 8.77
N MET A 511 -12.25 25.62 7.47
CA MET A 511 -12.89 26.74 6.78
C MET A 511 -14.32 26.99 7.27
N MET A 512 -15.10 25.94 7.52
CA MET A 512 -16.45 26.07 8.08
C MET A 512 -16.42 26.69 9.49
N ASN A 513 -15.53 26.20 10.35
CA ASN A 513 -15.31 26.79 11.67
C ASN A 513 -14.82 28.24 11.59
N TYR A 514 -13.88 28.52 10.67
CA TYR A 514 -13.36 29.86 10.46
C TYR A 514 -14.49 30.83 10.07
N ASP A 515 -15.33 30.46 9.11
CA ASP A 515 -16.45 31.30 8.68
C ASP A 515 -17.49 31.52 9.79
N GLU A 516 -17.84 30.48 10.54
CA GLU A 516 -18.78 30.58 11.67
C GLU A 516 -18.26 31.52 12.77
N LEU A 517 -16.95 31.48 13.06
CA LEU A 517 -16.30 32.42 13.99
C LEU A 517 -16.26 33.86 13.45
N HIS A 518 -16.30 34.06 12.13
CA HIS A 518 -16.28 35.36 11.46
C HIS A 518 -17.67 35.76 10.92
N SER A 519 -18.74 35.37 11.62
CA SER A 519 -20.14 35.75 11.33
C SER A 519 -20.71 35.24 10.00
N GLY A 520 -20.10 34.24 9.37
CA GLY A 520 -20.60 33.63 8.14
C GLY A 520 -20.43 34.49 6.89
N VAL A 521 -19.51 35.46 6.91
CA VAL A 521 -19.33 36.43 5.82
C VAL A 521 -18.90 35.74 4.51
N LEU A 522 -18.09 34.69 4.60
CA LEU A 522 -17.57 33.98 3.42
C LEU A 522 -18.59 32.97 2.87
N LYS A 523 -19.64 32.64 3.63
CA LYS A 523 -20.69 31.68 3.28
C LYS A 523 -20.13 30.32 2.87
N VAL A 524 -19.12 29.83 3.58
CA VAL A 524 -18.37 28.61 3.24
C VAL A 524 -19.30 27.40 3.13
N VAL A 525 -20.26 27.25 4.05
CA VAL A 525 -21.21 26.13 4.05
C VAL A 525 -22.11 26.16 2.82
N GLU A 526 -22.52 27.34 2.37
CA GLU A 526 -23.42 27.49 1.22
C GLU A 526 -22.69 27.29 -0.12
N ARG A 527 -21.43 27.72 -0.18
CA ARG A 527 -20.61 27.75 -1.40
C ARG A 527 -19.80 26.48 -1.62
N THR A 528 -19.50 25.71 -0.56
CA THR A 528 -18.76 24.44 -0.69
C THR A 528 -19.71 23.33 -1.13
N THR A 529 -19.74 23.06 -2.43
CA THR A 529 -20.73 22.13 -3.03
C THR A 529 -20.15 20.77 -3.38
N LEU A 530 -18.83 20.60 -3.42
CA LEU A 530 -18.14 19.33 -3.67
C LEU A 530 -17.00 19.08 -2.69
N LEU A 531 -16.96 17.88 -2.11
CA LEU A 531 -15.77 17.29 -1.50
C LEU A 531 -15.51 15.95 -2.19
N LEU A 532 -14.47 15.88 -3.01
CA LEU A 532 -14.09 14.65 -3.72
C LEU A 532 -12.81 14.09 -3.11
N THR A 533 -12.94 12.93 -2.46
CA THR A 533 -11.81 12.20 -1.90
C THR A 533 -11.55 10.98 -2.75
N PHE A 534 -10.29 10.65 -3.03
CA PHE A 534 -9.98 9.41 -3.72
C PHE A 534 -8.62 8.85 -3.33
N GLY A 535 -8.49 7.53 -3.42
CA GLY A 535 -7.37 6.86 -2.78
C GLY A 535 -7.35 7.10 -1.25
N SER A 536 -8.50 7.41 -0.64
CA SER A 536 -8.55 8.08 0.66
C SER A 536 -8.30 7.12 1.83
N PRO A 537 -7.32 7.40 2.71
CA PRO A 537 -7.10 6.64 3.94
C PRO A 537 -7.95 7.11 5.11
N LEU A 538 -8.94 8.00 4.92
CA LEU A 538 -9.71 8.64 5.99
C LEU A 538 -10.24 7.64 7.03
N ASP A 539 -10.93 6.58 6.61
CA ASP A 539 -11.42 5.53 7.52
C ASP A 539 -10.29 4.84 8.30
N LYS A 540 -9.18 4.53 7.63
CA LYS A 540 -8.02 3.91 8.29
C LYS A 540 -7.36 4.87 9.27
N THR A 541 -7.29 6.16 8.97
CA THR A 541 -6.76 7.16 9.90
C THR A 541 -7.66 7.35 11.11
N ALA A 542 -8.98 7.39 10.91
CA ALA A 542 -9.96 7.48 11.97
C ALA A 542 -9.91 6.24 12.89
N TYR A 543 -9.71 5.06 12.34
CA TYR A 543 -9.71 3.82 13.11
C TYR A 543 -8.34 3.47 13.72
N VAL A 544 -7.30 3.36 12.89
CA VAL A 544 -5.97 2.84 13.26
C VAL A 544 -5.19 3.86 14.09
N PHE A 545 -5.29 5.14 13.72
CA PHE A 545 -4.47 6.19 14.30
C PHE A 545 -5.24 7.12 15.25
N SER A 546 -6.53 6.86 15.53
CA SER A 546 -7.26 7.63 16.53
C SER A 546 -6.68 7.41 17.93
N THR A 547 -6.44 8.51 18.62
CA THR A 547 -6.17 8.52 20.06
C THR A 547 -7.44 8.46 20.91
N SER A 548 -8.62 8.35 20.28
CA SER A 548 -9.89 8.17 20.97
C SER A 548 -9.82 7.00 21.95
N PRO A 549 -10.05 7.24 23.25
CA PRO A 549 -10.04 6.20 24.28
C PRO A 549 -11.19 5.19 24.13
N GLY A 550 -12.08 5.38 23.16
CA GLY A 550 -13.29 4.59 23.03
C GLY A 550 -14.32 5.04 24.06
N LYS A 551 -15.35 4.22 24.27
CA LYS A 551 -16.52 4.49 25.13
C LYS A 551 -16.20 4.95 26.56
N ASP A 552 -14.96 4.77 27.03
CA ASP A 552 -14.53 5.04 28.39
C ASP A 552 -14.28 6.53 28.71
N ASP A 553 -14.18 7.41 27.71
CA ASP A 553 -14.07 8.88 27.91
C ASP A 553 -14.76 9.66 26.77
N PRO A 554 -16.10 9.79 26.84
CA PRO A 554 -16.91 10.48 25.82
C PRO A 554 -16.64 11.98 25.74
N THR A 555 -16.07 12.59 26.79
CA THR A 555 -15.77 14.03 26.81
C THR A 555 -14.64 14.36 25.83
N ARG A 556 -13.57 13.55 25.81
CA ARG A 556 -12.49 13.73 24.82
C ARG A 556 -12.96 13.55 23.39
N ASP A 557 -13.80 12.55 23.14
CA ASP A 557 -14.30 12.27 21.79
C ASP A 557 -15.26 13.37 21.31
N SER A 558 -16.09 13.92 22.19
CA SER A 558 -16.95 15.06 21.86
C SER A 558 -16.14 16.34 21.53
N LEU A 559 -15.04 16.60 22.24
CA LEU A 559 -14.14 17.72 21.96
C LEU A 559 -13.35 17.51 20.65
N ALA A 560 -12.95 16.28 20.34
CA ALA A 560 -12.31 15.95 19.07
C ALA A 560 -13.29 16.09 17.88
N ALA A 561 -14.58 15.83 18.10
CA ALA A 561 -15.63 16.01 17.10
C ALA A 561 -16.01 17.49 16.91
N SER A 562 -15.87 18.35 17.93
CA SER A 562 -16.26 19.76 17.82
C SER A 562 -15.44 20.56 16.81
N VAL A 563 -14.23 20.11 16.49
CA VAL A 563 -13.40 20.72 15.44
C VAL A 563 -13.69 20.17 14.04
N GLN A 564 -14.66 19.25 13.90
CA GLN A 564 -15.06 18.61 12.64
C GLN A 564 -16.56 18.82 12.32
N PRO A 565 -16.96 20.02 11.86
CA PRO A 565 -18.33 20.34 11.47
C PRO A 565 -19.07 19.28 10.64
N LEU A 566 -18.37 18.66 9.68
CA LEU A 566 -18.95 17.66 8.75
C LEU A 566 -19.53 16.42 9.42
N ILE A 567 -19.10 16.11 10.65
CA ILE A 567 -19.61 15.00 11.47
C ILE A 567 -20.35 15.51 12.72
N LEU A 568 -20.48 16.82 12.90
CA LEU A 568 -21.08 17.43 14.08
C LEU A 568 -22.57 17.73 13.86
N ASP A 569 -22.92 18.32 12.72
CA ASP A 569 -24.29 18.73 12.40
C ASP A 569 -24.61 18.43 10.93
N LYS A 570 -25.86 18.06 10.68
CA LYS A 570 -26.38 17.75 9.35
C LYS A 570 -26.35 18.96 8.43
N LYS A 571 -26.48 20.18 8.96
CA LYS A 571 -26.48 21.43 8.18
C LYS A 571 -25.25 21.57 7.27
N TYR A 572 -24.09 21.08 7.71
CA TYR A 572 -22.84 21.15 6.95
C TYR A 572 -22.77 20.15 5.77
N ARG A 573 -23.71 19.18 5.70
CA ARG A 573 -23.75 18.11 4.69
C ARG A 573 -24.92 18.26 3.71
N GLU A 574 -25.85 19.21 3.92
CA GLU A 574 -27.06 19.34 3.10
C GLU A 574 -26.75 19.66 1.63
N LYS A 575 -25.99 20.74 1.40
CA LYS A 575 -25.58 21.16 0.04
C LYS A 575 -24.33 20.43 -0.45
N LEU A 576 -23.46 19.98 0.47
CA LEU A 576 -22.19 19.36 0.15
C LEU A 576 -22.39 17.96 -0.45
N ARG A 577 -21.97 17.79 -1.70
CA ARG A 577 -21.81 16.48 -2.31
C ARG A 577 -20.44 15.91 -1.96
N TRP A 578 -20.40 14.95 -1.04
CA TRP A 578 -19.15 14.23 -0.70
C TRP A 578 -19.07 12.93 -1.50
N ILE A 579 -18.13 12.88 -2.44
CA ILE A 579 -17.87 11.73 -3.30
C ILE A 579 -16.55 11.08 -2.86
N ASN A 580 -16.54 9.76 -2.71
CA ASN A 580 -15.33 8.98 -2.49
C ASN A 580 -15.09 8.00 -3.64
N VAL A 581 -13.96 8.13 -4.36
CA VAL A 581 -13.55 7.17 -5.40
C VAL A 581 -12.49 6.23 -4.83
N TRP A 582 -12.78 4.92 -4.86
CA TRP A 582 -11.94 3.91 -4.21
C TRP A 582 -11.91 2.61 -5.01
N THR A 583 -11.01 1.69 -4.67
CA THR A 583 -10.99 0.33 -5.23
C THR A 583 -10.50 -0.67 -4.18
N PRO A 584 -11.03 -1.90 -4.14
CA PRO A 584 -10.56 -2.93 -3.22
C PRO A 584 -9.10 -3.36 -3.48
N ASN A 585 -8.53 -3.04 -4.65
CA ASN A 585 -7.13 -3.35 -4.97
C ASN A 585 -6.14 -2.30 -4.45
N ASP A 586 -6.64 -1.16 -3.96
CA ASP A 586 -5.83 -0.15 -3.30
C ASP A 586 -5.80 -0.44 -1.80
N ILE A 587 -4.63 -0.85 -1.31
CA ILE A 587 -4.39 -1.18 0.10
C ILE A 587 -4.46 0.04 1.03
N ILE A 588 -4.41 1.27 0.49
CA ILE A 588 -4.46 2.52 1.25
C ILE A 588 -5.92 3.00 1.34
N SER A 589 -6.65 3.00 0.24
CA SER A 589 -8.05 3.44 0.24
C SER A 589 -9.03 2.42 0.80
N ASP A 590 -10.22 2.88 1.19
CA ASP A 590 -11.40 2.03 1.43
C ASP A 590 -12.67 2.83 1.13
N ARG A 591 -13.83 2.17 1.21
CA ARG A 591 -15.13 2.84 1.32
C ARG A 591 -15.11 3.71 2.58
N LEU A 592 -15.58 4.96 2.47
CA LEU A 592 -15.78 5.80 3.65
C LEU A 592 -17.12 5.46 4.28
N GLN A 593 -17.07 4.72 5.38
CA GLN A 593 -18.25 4.29 6.16
C GLN A 593 -18.27 4.97 7.53
N PHE A 594 -17.12 5.39 8.03
CA PHE A 594 -16.92 5.92 9.38
C PHE A 594 -17.32 7.40 9.55
N TYR A 595 -17.94 8.00 8.53
CA TYR A 595 -18.29 9.41 8.46
C TYR A 595 -19.79 9.66 8.24
N ASP A 596 -20.59 8.60 8.10
CA ASP A 596 -22.02 8.69 7.84
C ASP A 596 -22.86 8.34 9.07
N ALA A 597 -24.03 8.97 9.18
CA ALA A 597 -25.03 8.65 10.19
C ALA A 597 -26.45 8.69 9.60
N PRO A 598 -27.43 8.01 10.23
CA PRO A 598 -28.81 7.99 9.75
C PRO A 598 -29.43 9.38 9.56
N GLY A 599 -30.02 9.60 8.38
CA GLY A 599 -30.69 10.84 8.02
C GLY A 599 -29.76 12.02 7.75
N VAL A 600 -28.48 11.76 7.43
CA VAL A 600 -27.54 12.72 6.86
C VAL A 600 -27.33 12.33 5.39
N ARG A 601 -27.02 13.30 4.52
CA ARG A 601 -26.59 12.99 3.15
C ARG A 601 -25.31 12.13 3.21
N PRO A 602 -25.34 10.86 2.76
CA PRO A 602 -24.21 9.95 2.93
C PRO A 602 -23.05 10.30 1.99
N VAL A 603 -21.86 9.74 2.24
CA VAL A 603 -20.75 9.76 1.28
C VAL A 603 -21.09 8.87 0.09
N GLU A 604 -21.04 9.45 -1.11
CA GLU A 604 -21.23 8.76 -2.38
C GLU A 604 -19.96 7.95 -2.72
N ASN A 605 -19.93 6.67 -2.34
CA ASN A 605 -18.79 5.79 -2.59
C ASN A 605 -18.86 5.18 -4.02
N HIS A 606 -17.97 5.60 -4.91
CA HIS A 606 -17.84 5.08 -6.28
C HIS A 606 -16.61 4.18 -6.42
N GLU A 607 -16.80 2.99 -6.96
CA GLU A 607 -15.69 2.07 -7.23
C GLU A 607 -15.04 2.37 -8.58
N ASP A 608 -13.71 2.55 -8.60
CA ASP A 608 -12.94 2.64 -9.83
C ASP A 608 -12.55 1.23 -10.32
N GLU A 609 -13.29 0.74 -11.32
CA GLU A 609 -13.03 -0.58 -11.90
C GLU A 609 -11.69 -0.68 -12.64
N ASP A 610 -11.21 0.44 -13.19
CA ASP A 610 -10.00 0.52 -13.99
C ASP A 610 -8.73 0.43 -13.12
N ALA A 611 -8.83 0.84 -11.85
CA ALA A 611 -7.81 0.65 -10.80
C ALA A 611 -7.78 -0.81 -10.31
N SER A 612 -7.34 -1.70 -11.20
CA SER A 612 -7.44 -3.16 -11.03
C SER A 612 -6.18 -3.85 -10.51
N VAL A 613 -5.02 -3.22 -10.61
CA VAL A 613 -3.71 -3.82 -10.31
C VAL A 613 -3.24 -3.40 -8.91
N PRO A 614 -2.97 -4.33 -7.97
CA PRO A 614 -2.43 -3.99 -6.66
C PRO A 614 -1.15 -3.14 -6.72
N LEU A 615 -0.89 -2.35 -5.67
CA LEU A 615 0.19 -1.35 -5.56
C LEU A 615 0.06 -0.14 -6.51
N THR A 616 -0.23 -0.37 -7.80
CA THR A 616 -0.41 0.71 -8.77
C THR A 616 -1.82 1.29 -8.78
N ALA A 617 -2.80 0.57 -8.24
CA ALA A 617 -4.18 1.03 -8.12
C ALA A 617 -4.28 2.39 -7.41
N HIS A 618 -3.46 2.62 -6.39
CA HIS A 618 -3.47 3.84 -5.61
C HIS A 618 -3.09 5.10 -6.41
N THR A 619 -2.18 4.96 -7.38
CA THR A 619 -1.77 6.06 -8.26
C THR A 619 -2.56 6.08 -9.57
N ALA A 620 -3.23 4.98 -9.92
CA ALA A 620 -4.00 4.86 -11.15
C ALA A 620 -5.24 5.76 -11.22
N TYR A 621 -5.78 6.24 -10.10
CA TYR A 621 -6.95 7.13 -10.10
C TYR A 621 -6.74 8.39 -10.95
N TRP A 622 -5.53 8.97 -10.92
CA TRP A 622 -5.16 10.12 -11.74
C TRP A 622 -5.13 9.82 -13.25
N GLN A 623 -5.19 8.55 -13.62
CA GLN A 623 -5.19 8.10 -15.01
C GLN A 623 -6.54 7.59 -15.49
N ASN A 624 -7.42 7.26 -14.57
CA ASN A 624 -8.71 6.68 -14.86
C ASN A 624 -9.78 7.75 -15.00
N SER A 625 -10.81 7.46 -15.78
CA SER A 625 -11.86 8.44 -16.10
C SER A 625 -12.79 8.76 -14.92
N MET A 626 -12.87 7.91 -13.89
CA MET A 626 -13.90 8.01 -12.84
C MET A 626 -13.81 9.32 -12.07
N VAL A 627 -12.62 9.68 -11.57
CA VAL A 627 -12.39 10.93 -10.82
C VAL A 627 -12.78 12.14 -11.66
N PHE A 628 -12.32 12.20 -12.91
CA PHE A 628 -12.59 13.32 -13.81
C PHE A 628 -14.06 13.40 -14.22
N LYS A 629 -14.75 12.27 -14.43
CA LYS A 629 -16.20 12.24 -14.66
C LYS A 629 -16.96 12.86 -13.50
N CYS A 630 -16.64 12.51 -12.27
CA CYS A 630 -17.26 13.10 -11.08
C CYS A 630 -17.05 14.62 -11.02
N ILE A 631 -15.83 15.10 -11.33
CA ILE A 631 -15.53 16.54 -11.34
C ILE A 631 -16.27 17.25 -12.48
N VAL A 632 -16.28 16.69 -13.69
CA VAL A 632 -16.97 17.26 -14.86
C VAL A 632 -18.46 17.35 -14.62
N ASP A 633 -19.06 16.30 -14.05
CA ASP A 633 -20.47 16.26 -13.69
C ASP A 633 -20.85 17.37 -12.72
N TRP A 634 -19.99 17.66 -11.75
CA TRP A 634 -20.19 18.76 -10.80
C TRP A 634 -19.86 20.13 -11.41
N ALA A 635 -18.83 20.23 -12.25
CA ALA A 635 -18.40 21.49 -12.85
C ALA A 635 -19.49 22.06 -13.78
N VAL A 636 -20.22 21.19 -14.48
CA VAL A 636 -21.24 21.56 -15.46
C VAL A 636 -22.68 21.56 -14.89
N SER A 637 -22.91 21.04 -13.67
CA SER A 637 -24.26 21.05 -13.05
C SER A 637 -24.69 22.42 -12.55
#